data_AF-A0A2V4HPS0-F1
#
_entry.id   AF-A0A2V4HPS0-F1
#
_cell.length_a   1.000
_cell.length_b   1.000
_cell.length_c   1.000
_cell.angle_alpha   90.00
_cell.angle_beta   90.00
_cell.angle_gamma   90.00
#
_symmetry.space_group_name_H-M   'P 1'
#
loop_
_entity.id
_entity.type
_entity.pdbx_description
1 polymer ?
#
loop_
_entity_poly.entity_id
_entity_poly.type
_entity_poly.pdbx_seq_one_letter_code
_entity_poly.pdbx_strand_id
1 'polypeptide(L)'
;MSSRKFGLNLVVVLAIAALFTGFWALINRPVSAPAWPEQISGFSYSPFRLGQSPQKGQYPSEDEIRQDLEQLNKLTDNVRIYTVEGTQAEVPRLAEELGLRVTLGIWISNDQERNEREIEKAIGLANTSRSVVRVVVGNEALFREEVTAEQLIDYLDRVRAAVKVPVTTSEQWHIWKEHPELAKHVDLIAAHILPYWEFVPMKDSVQFVLDRARELRKQFPRKPLLLSEVGWPSNGRMRGGADATQADQAIYLRTLVNTLNRRGYNYFVIEAYDQPWKASDEGSVGAYWGVYNAERQQKFNFEGPIVAIPQWRALAVASVVLAMIALAVLLIDGSALRQRGRTFLTFITFLCGSVLVWIAYDYSQQYSTWFSLTVGVLLALGALGVFIVLLTEAHELAEAVWIHKRRREFLPVQGDSAYRPKVSVHVPCYNEPPEMVKQTLDALAALDYPDYEVLVIDNNTKDPAVWEPLKAHCEKLGERFKFFHVAPLAGFKGGALNYLIPHTAKDAEVIAVIDSDYCVDRNWLKHMVPHFADPKIAVVQSPQDYRDQHESAFKKLCYSEYKGFFHIGMVTRNDRDAIIQHGTMTMTRRSVLAELGWAEWCICEDAELGLRVFEKGLSAAYAHNSYGKGLMPDTFIDFKKQRFRWAYGAIQIIKHHAGALLRGKGSELTRGQRYHFLAGWLPWIADGMNIFFTVGALLWSAAMIIVPHRVDPPLMMFAIPPLALFFFKVGKILFLYRRAVGVDLKDAFAAALAGLALSHTIAKAVLYGFFTSSMPFFRTPKNADSHGLLVAIAEAREELFIMLMLWGAALGIYLVQGLPSSDMRFWVAMLLVQSLPYLAALVMALLSSLPKPADKVSEAQVV
;
A
#
# COMPACT_ATOMS: atom_id res chain seq x y z
N MET A 1 -21.18 6.64 30.86
CA MET A 1 -22.14 6.28 29.79
C MET A 1 -23.38 5.65 30.43
N SER A 2 -24.60 5.98 30.00
CA SER A 2 -25.81 5.26 30.45
C SER A 2 -25.69 3.76 30.16
N SER A 3 -26.12 2.89 31.08
CA SER A 3 -26.11 1.41 30.94
C SER A 3 -26.69 0.95 29.59
N ARG A 4 -27.73 1.63 29.09
CA ARG A 4 -28.36 1.35 27.79
C ARG A 4 -27.44 1.61 26.59
N LYS A 5 -26.59 2.64 26.63
CA LYS A 5 -25.61 2.96 25.58
C LYS A 5 -24.42 1.98 25.60
N PHE A 6 -24.03 1.51 26.78
CA PHE A 6 -23.02 0.48 26.92
C PHE A 6 -23.50 -0.86 26.33
N GLY A 7 -24.74 -1.27 26.66
CA GLY A 7 -25.36 -2.46 26.10
C GLY A 7 -25.45 -2.44 24.57
N LEU A 8 -25.88 -1.33 23.96
CA LEU A 8 -25.96 -1.23 22.50
C LEU A 8 -24.57 -1.33 21.82
N ASN A 9 -23.54 -0.68 22.38
CA ASN A 9 -22.18 -0.79 21.87
C ASN A 9 -21.69 -2.24 21.92
N LEU A 10 -21.91 -2.93 23.03
CA LEU A 10 -21.52 -4.32 23.19
C LEU A 10 -22.23 -5.22 22.16
N VAL A 11 -23.53 -5.04 21.96
CA VAL A 11 -24.30 -5.79 20.95
C VAL A 11 -23.74 -5.57 19.54
N VAL A 12 -23.41 -4.34 19.17
CA VAL A 12 -22.81 -4.04 17.86
C VAL A 12 -21.45 -4.71 17.69
N VAL A 13 -20.58 -4.62 18.70
CA VAL A 13 -19.26 -5.26 18.67
C VAL A 13 -19.40 -6.77 18.55
N LEU A 14 -20.30 -7.39 19.33
CA LEU A 14 -20.56 -8.83 19.27
C LEU A 14 -21.15 -9.25 17.93
N ALA A 15 -22.06 -8.46 17.35
CA ALA A 15 -22.63 -8.75 16.04
C ALA A 15 -21.59 -8.67 14.91
N ILE A 16 -20.70 -7.68 14.94
CA ILE A 16 -19.61 -7.55 13.97
C ILE A 16 -18.57 -8.65 14.18
N ALA A 17 -18.23 -8.98 15.42
CA ALA A 17 -17.36 -10.11 15.73
C ALA A 17 -17.95 -11.41 15.17
N ALA A 18 -19.24 -11.67 15.41
CA ALA A 18 -19.94 -12.83 14.87
C ALA A 18 -19.95 -12.84 13.33
N LEU A 19 -20.09 -11.68 12.68
CA LEU A 19 -20.02 -11.55 11.23
C LEU A 19 -18.65 -11.96 10.68
N PHE A 20 -17.55 -11.42 11.24
CA PHE A 20 -16.20 -11.74 10.78
C PHE A 20 -15.77 -13.17 11.16
N THR A 21 -16.14 -13.67 12.33
CA THR A 21 -15.99 -15.09 12.69
C THR A 21 -16.82 -15.98 11.76
N GLY A 22 -18.03 -15.54 11.37
CA GLY A 22 -18.88 -16.22 10.40
C GLY A 22 -18.25 -16.25 9.01
N PHE A 23 -17.55 -15.19 8.60
CA PHE A 23 -16.77 -15.17 7.36
C PHE A 23 -15.60 -16.17 7.42
N TRP A 24 -14.84 -16.20 8.51
CA TRP A 24 -13.81 -17.24 8.74
C TRP A 24 -14.40 -18.66 8.69
N ALA A 25 -15.59 -18.87 9.25
CA ALA A 25 -16.27 -20.16 9.20
C ALA A 25 -16.77 -20.51 7.78
N LEU A 26 -17.23 -19.51 7.02
CA LEU A 26 -17.74 -19.67 5.66
C LEU A 26 -16.64 -20.12 4.69
N ILE A 27 -15.47 -19.48 4.75
CA ILE A 27 -14.32 -19.82 3.89
C ILE A 27 -13.65 -21.13 4.31
N ASN A 28 -13.83 -21.56 5.56
CA ASN A 28 -13.28 -22.80 6.11
C ASN A 28 -14.35 -23.89 6.31
N ARG A 29 -15.41 -23.88 5.48
CA ARG A 29 -16.43 -24.92 5.53
C ARG A 29 -15.79 -26.29 5.22
N PRO A 30 -16.04 -27.32 6.05
CA PRO A 30 -15.47 -28.63 5.80
C PRO A 30 -16.01 -29.22 4.50
N VAL A 31 -15.11 -29.73 3.65
CA VAL A 31 -15.43 -30.44 2.41
C VAL A 31 -15.22 -31.93 2.60
N SER A 32 -16.19 -32.74 2.17
CA SER A 32 -16.05 -34.20 2.21
C SER A 32 -15.25 -34.70 1.01
N ALA A 33 -14.27 -35.55 1.27
CA ALA A 33 -13.54 -36.31 0.26
C ALA A 33 -13.47 -37.79 0.70
N PRO A 34 -13.27 -38.75 -0.21
CA PRO A 34 -13.02 -40.14 0.16
C PRO A 34 -11.87 -40.25 1.15
N ALA A 35 -11.89 -41.19 2.10
CA ALA A 35 -10.73 -41.42 2.97
C ALA A 35 -9.51 -41.84 2.13
N TRP A 36 -8.30 -41.49 2.57
CA TRP A 36 -7.08 -42.05 1.98
C TRP A 36 -7.15 -43.59 2.08
N PRO A 37 -6.86 -44.33 1.01
CA PRO A 37 -6.93 -45.79 1.04
C PRO A 37 -5.83 -46.35 1.95
N GLU A 38 -6.07 -47.52 2.54
CA GLU A 38 -5.07 -48.19 3.41
C GLU A 38 -3.74 -48.44 2.69
N GLN A 39 -3.80 -48.71 1.38
CA GLN A 39 -2.62 -48.78 0.52
C GLN A 39 -2.82 -48.02 -0.80
N ILE A 40 -1.76 -47.38 -1.27
CA ILE A 40 -1.64 -46.81 -2.61
C ILE A 40 -0.62 -47.59 -3.46
N SER A 41 -0.56 -47.32 -4.76
CA SER A 41 0.37 -47.99 -5.68
C SER A 41 1.84 -47.62 -5.47
N GLY A 42 2.14 -46.44 -4.93
CA GLY A 42 3.52 -46.00 -4.68
C GLY A 42 3.71 -44.50 -4.50
N PHE A 43 4.84 -44.12 -3.91
CA PHE A 43 5.32 -42.73 -3.85
C PHE A 43 6.57 -42.54 -4.70
N SER A 44 6.66 -41.41 -5.40
CA SER A 44 7.96 -40.87 -5.80
C SER A 44 8.67 -40.35 -4.55
N TYR A 45 9.92 -40.73 -4.37
CA TYR A 45 10.68 -40.53 -3.15
C TYR A 45 12.01 -39.83 -3.43
N SER A 46 12.19 -38.68 -2.81
CA SER A 46 13.46 -37.97 -2.70
C SER A 46 13.78 -37.77 -1.22
N PRO A 47 14.96 -38.19 -0.72
CA PRO A 47 15.22 -38.30 0.71
C PRO A 47 15.64 -37.00 1.40
N PHE A 48 15.78 -35.88 0.68
CA PHE A 48 16.39 -34.66 1.25
C PHE A 48 15.54 -34.04 2.37
N ARG A 49 16.22 -33.50 3.37
CA ARG A 49 15.64 -32.75 4.51
C ARG A 49 15.88 -31.25 4.38
N LEU A 50 15.26 -30.47 5.27
CA LEU A 50 15.54 -29.04 5.37
C LEU A 50 17.05 -28.79 5.52
N GLY A 51 17.59 -27.91 4.67
CA GLY A 51 19.01 -27.60 4.65
C GLY A 51 19.88 -28.59 3.87
N GLN A 52 19.32 -29.67 3.33
CA GLN A 52 19.99 -30.61 2.42
C GLN A 52 19.60 -30.30 0.97
N SER A 53 20.50 -30.59 0.03
CA SER A 53 20.29 -30.31 -1.40
C SER A 53 21.31 -31.07 -2.24
N PRO A 54 20.86 -31.73 -3.34
CA PRO A 54 21.78 -32.38 -4.27
C PRO A 54 22.71 -31.36 -4.95
N GLN A 55 22.22 -30.16 -5.26
CA GLN A 55 23.00 -29.08 -5.88
C GLN A 55 24.16 -28.59 -5.00
N LYS A 56 24.06 -28.76 -3.68
CA LYS A 56 25.11 -28.37 -2.72
C LYS A 56 25.97 -29.55 -2.24
N GLY A 57 25.74 -30.75 -2.78
CA GLY A 57 26.41 -31.97 -2.32
C GLY A 57 26.07 -32.34 -0.87
N GLN A 58 24.93 -31.88 -0.36
CA GLN A 58 24.48 -32.13 1.01
C GLN A 58 23.42 -33.23 0.99
N TYR A 59 23.87 -34.47 1.17
CA TYR A 59 23.04 -35.67 1.08
C TYR A 59 22.50 -36.10 2.44
N PRO A 60 21.31 -36.75 2.48
CA PRO A 60 20.78 -37.37 3.69
C PRO A 60 21.59 -38.59 4.10
N SER A 61 21.59 -38.89 5.38
CA SER A 61 22.20 -40.10 5.94
C SER A 61 21.33 -41.35 5.72
N GLU A 62 21.92 -42.53 5.83
CA GLU A 62 21.18 -43.80 5.72
C GLU A 62 20.07 -43.94 6.77
N ASP A 63 20.30 -43.48 8.00
CA ASP A 63 19.30 -43.51 9.06
C ASP A 63 18.08 -42.61 8.73
N GLU A 64 18.33 -41.46 8.12
CA GLU A 64 17.25 -40.57 7.64
C GLU A 64 16.43 -41.25 6.54
N ILE A 65 17.09 -41.94 5.60
CA ILE A 65 16.43 -42.70 4.53
C ILE A 65 15.62 -43.85 5.12
N ARG A 66 16.19 -44.61 6.07
CA ARG A 66 15.50 -45.72 6.74
C ARG A 66 14.22 -45.26 7.44
N GLN A 67 14.28 -44.16 8.20
CA GLN A 67 13.12 -43.58 8.87
C GLN A 67 12.01 -43.20 7.88
N ASP A 68 12.39 -42.54 6.78
CA ASP A 68 11.45 -42.14 5.75
C ASP A 68 10.80 -43.38 5.09
N LEU A 69 11.57 -44.43 4.78
CA LEU A 69 11.04 -45.68 4.20
C LEU A 69 10.12 -46.44 5.18
N GLU A 70 10.45 -46.49 6.48
CA GLU A 70 9.59 -47.06 7.52
C GLU A 70 8.25 -46.32 7.64
N GLN A 71 8.25 -44.99 7.46
CA GLN A 71 7.03 -44.20 7.42
C GLN A 71 6.20 -44.53 6.17
N LEU A 72 6.83 -44.61 5.00
CA LEU A 72 6.13 -44.90 3.73
C LEU A 72 5.59 -46.33 3.66
N ASN A 73 6.27 -47.32 4.26
CA ASN A 73 5.86 -48.73 4.29
C ASN A 73 4.48 -48.95 4.93
N LYS A 74 3.99 -47.97 5.71
CA LYS A 74 2.65 -48.01 6.30
C LYS A 74 1.53 -47.78 5.28
N LEU A 75 1.84 -47.20 4.12
CA LEU A 75 0.87 -46.76 3.11
C LEU A 75 1.13 -47.33 1.70
N THR A 76 2.29 -47.91 1.46
CA THR A 76 2.67 -48.50 0.18
C THR A 76 3.72 -49.58 0.39
N ASP A 77 3.74 -50.54 -0.53
CA ASP A 77 4.80 -51.55 -0.62
C ASP A 77 5.83 -51.20 -1.73
N ASN A 78 5.74 -50.01 -2.31
CA ASN A 78 6.46 -49.63 -3.51
C ASN A 78 6.86 -48.15 -3.50
N VAL A 79 8.13 -47.87 -3.82
CA VAL A 79 8.70 -46.52 -3.93
C VAL A 79 9.44 -46.36 -5.25
N ARG A 80 9.48 -45.14 -5.77
CA ARG A 80 10.24 -44.76 -6.97
C ARG A 80 11.29 -43.73 -6.59
N ILE A 81 12.54 -43.99 -6.96
CA ILE A 81 13.62 -43.01 -6.84
C ILE A 81 14.06 -42.53 -8.22
N TYR A 82 14.71 -41.37 -8.27
CA TYR A 82 15.02 -40.65 -9.51
C TYR A 82 16.43 -40.92 -10.06
N THR A 83 17.36 -41.27 -9.18
CA THR A 83 18.80 -41.36 -9.43
C THR A 83 19.42 -42.37 -8.47
N VAL A 84 20.58 -42.92 -8.83
CA VAL A 84 21.43 -43.74 -7.95
C VAL A 84 22.67 -42.97 -7.45
N GLU A 85 22.62 -41.65 -7.47
CA GLU A 85 23.68 -40.75 -7.01
C GLU A 85 23.67 -40.57 -5.48
N GLY A 86 24.87 -40.44 -4.90
CA GLY A 86 25.05 -40.25 -3.46
C GLY A 86 24.41 -41.38 -2.65
N THR A 87 23.77 -41.00 -1.54
CA THR A 87 23.13 -41.94 -0.60
C THR A 87 21.82 -42.55 -1.11
N GLN A 88 21.27 -42.06 -2.24
CA GLN A 88 20.06 -42.67 -2.84
C GLN A 88 20.32 -44.08 -3.37
N ALA A 89 21.56 -44.44 -3.68
CA ALA A 89 21.94 -45.81 -4.04
C ALA A 89 21.74 -46.84 -2.92
N GLU A 90 21.61 -46.40 -1.67
CA GLU A 90 21.33 -47.29 -0.53
C GLU A 90 19.84 -47.65 -0.42
N VAL A 91 18.95 -46.92 -1.11
CA VAL A 91 17.50 -47.13 -1.04
C VAL A 91 17.10 -48.57 -1.41
N PRO A 92 17.61 -49.21 -2.49
CA PRO A 92 17.28 -50.60 -2.79
C PRO A 92 17.61 -51.56 -1.65
N ARG A 93 18.79 -51.44 -1.02
CA ARG A 93 19.20 -52.29 0.10
C ARG A 93 18.29 -52.07 1.31
N LEU A 94 18.07 -50.81 1.71
CA LEU A 94 17.22 -50.47 2.84
C LEU A 94 15.75 -50.87 2.60
N ALA A 95 15.27 -50.74 1.36
CA ALA A 95 13.94 -51.19 0.96
C ALA A 95 13.80 -52.71 1.05
N GLU A 96 14.82 -53.48 0.67
CA GLU A 96 14.83 -54.93 0.79
C GLU A 96 14.70 -55.39 2.25
N GLU A 97 15.39 -54.72 3.17
CA GLU A 97 15.28 -54.97 4.63
C GLU A 97 13.85 -54.73 5.17
N LEU A 98 13.12 -53.79 4.56
CA LEU A 98 11.76 -53.39 4.97
C LEU A 98 10.65 -54.10 4.16
N GLY A 99 11.01 -54.95 3.19
CA GLY A 99 10.05 -55.63 2.30
C GLY A 99 9.42 -54.72 1.24
N LEU A 100 10.02 -53.56 0.97
CA LEU A 100 9.59 -52.61 -0.05
C LEU A 100 10.14 -52.95 -1.43
N ARG A 101 9.35 -52.64 -2.46
CA ARG A 101 9.72 -52.70 -3.87
C ARG A 101 10.22 -51.34 -4.35
N VAL A 102 11.22 -51.34 -5.22
CA VAL A 102 11.84 -50.13 -5.76
C VAL A 102 11.73 -50.10 -7.27
N THR A 103 11.15 -49.03 -7.79
CA THR A 103 11.32 -48.59 -9.18
C THR A 103 12.55 -47.69 -9.23
N LEU A 104 13.65 -48.22 -9.78
CA LEU A 104 14.97 -47.60 -9.77
C LEU A 104 15.12 -46.63 -10.94
N GLY A 105 15.29 -45.33 -10.66
CA GLY A 105 15.52 -44.31 -11.67
C GLY A 105 17.00 -44.11 -11.99
N ILE A 106 17.27 -43.82 -13.25
CA ILE A 106 18.57 -43.40 -13.79
C ILE A 106 18.38 -41.97 -14.30
N TRP A 107 19.06 -41.00 -13.69
CA TRP A 107 18.95 -39.61 -14.13
C TRP A 107 19.82 -39.39 -15.38
N ILE A 108 19.17 -39.15 -16.51
CA ILE A 108 19.84 -38.83 -17.78
C ILE A 108 19.85 -37.31 -17.97
N SER A 109 21.03 -36.79 -18.29
CA SER A 109 21.30 -35.36 -18.51
C SER A 109 22.20 -35.15 -19.74
N ASN A 110 22.62 -33.92 -20.01
CA ASN A 110 23.58 -33.62 -21.08
C ASN A 110 25.04 -34.03 -20.75
N ASP A 111 25.32 -34.45 -19.51
CA ASP A 111 26.62 -34.97 -19.07
C ASP A 111 26.70 -36.49 -19.34
N GLN A 112 27.39 -36.85 -20.43
CA GLN A 112 27.55 -38.24 -20.84
C GLN A 112 28.30 -39.10 -19.81
N GLU A 113 29.33 -38.56 -19.15
CA GLU A 113 30.07 -39.33 -18.16
C GLU A 113 29.22 -39.60 -16.92
N ARG A 114 28.40 -38.62 -16.51
CA ARG A 114 27.43 -38.81 -15.43
C ARG A 114 26.38 -39.87 -15.81
N ASN A 115 25.85 -39.80 -17.02
CA ASN A 115 24.89 -40.79 -17.52
C ASN A 115 25.48 -42.22 -17.47
N GLU A 116 26.73 -42.40 -17.90
CA GLU A 116 27.42 -43.69 -17.84
C GLU A 116 27.57 -44.22 -16.42
N ARG A 117 27.98 -43.37 -15.47
CA ARG A 117 28.08 -43.75 -14.04
C ARG A 117 26.73 -44.15 -13.45
N GLU A 118 25.67 -43.41 -13.77
CA GLU A 118 24.29 -43.72 -13.33
C GLU A 118 23.82 -45.06 -13.92
N ILE A 119 24.05 -45.28 -15.22
CA ILE A 119 23.66 -46.51 -15.93
C ILE A 119 24.37 -47.73 -15.35
N GLU A 120 25.69 -47.70 -15.22
CA GLU A 120 26.48 -48.82 -14.72
C GLU A 120 26.07 -49.19 -13.30
N LYS A 121 25.94 -48.19 -12.42
CA LYS A 121 25.56 -48.40 -11.03
C LYS A 121 24.12 -48.93 -10.90
N ALA A 122 23.18 -48.42 -11.69
CA ALA A 122 21.81 -48.88 -11.69
C ALA A 122 21.67 -50.33 -12.21
N ILE A 123 22.42 -50.71 -13.25
CA ILE A 123 22.48 -52.10 -13.73
C ILE A 123 23.01 -53.02 -12.63
N GLY A 124 24.06 -52.60 -11.92
CA GLY A 124 24.61 -53.34 -10.78
C GLY A 124 23.57 -53.56 -9.67
N LEU A 125 22.89 -52.49 -9.25
CA LEU A 125 21.86 -52.55 -8.20
C LEU A 125 20.64 -53.39 -8.63
N ALA A 126 20.16 -53.24 -9.87
CA ALA A 126 19.01 -53.97 -10.39
C ALA A 126 19.26 -55.49 -10.48
N ASN A 127 20.51 -55.91 -10.62
CA ASN A 127 20.88 -57.32 -10.69
C ASN A 127 21.25 -57.93 -9.33
N THR A 128 21.60 -57.10 -8.32
CA THR A 128 21.99 -57.57 -6.98
C THR A 128 20.89 -57.46 -5.93
N SER A 129 20.05 -56.43 -6.00
CA SER A 129 19.01 -56.13 -5.01
C SER A 129 17.66 -56.71 -5.43
N ARG A 130 17.03 -57.54 -4.57
CA ARG A 130 15.74 -58.19 -4.91
C ARG A 130 14.56 -57.24 -4.80
N SER A 131 14.72 -56.14 -4.07
CA SER A 131 13.73 -55.07 -3.98
C SER A 131 13.53 -54.34 -5.31
N VAL A 132 14.50 -54.33 -6.22
CA VAL A 132 14.37 -53.63 -7.51
C VAL A 132 13.45 -54.43 -8.44
N VAL A 133 12.31 -53.85 -8.79
CA VAL A 133 11.29 -54.52 -9.63
C VAL A 133 11.13 -53.88 -11.01
N ARG A 134 11.76 -52.73 -11.25
CA ARG A 134 11.71 -51.98 -12.51
C ARG A 134 12.86 -50.98 -12.58
N VAL A 135 13.37 -50.72 -13.79
CA VAL A 135 14.34 -49.65 -14.06
C VAL A 135 13.73 -48.59 -14.97
N VAL A 136 13.96 -47.32 -14.66
CA VAL A 136 13.49 -46.16 -15.41
C VAL A 136 14.71 -45.38 -15.91
N VAL A 137 14.96 -45.40 -17.21
CA VAL A 137 16.08 -44.70 -17.87
C VAL A 137 15.62 -43.33 -18.30
N GLY A 138 15.99 -42.30 -17.53
CA GLY A 138 15.56 -40.94 -17.76
C GLY A 138 14.24 -40.58 -17.08
N ASN A 139 14.16 -39.34 -16.64
CA ASN A 139 12.98 -38.70 -16.10
C ASN A 139 12.85 -37.38 -16.84
N GLU A 140 11.87 -37.20 -17.71
CA GLU A 140 11.68 -35.99 -18.54
C GLU A 140 12.95 -35.58 -19.32
N ALA A 141 13.74 -36.55 -19.78
CA ALA A 141 15.02 -36.28 -20.43
C ALA A 141 14.84 -35.64 -21.81
N LEU A 142 13.80 -36.05 -22.55
CA LEU A 142 13.43 -35.42 -23.82
C LEU A 142 12.71 -34.10 -23.60
N PHE A 143 11.80 -34.04 -22.62
CA PHE A 143 11.10 -32.79 -22.29
C PHE A 143 12.06 -31.69 -21.82
N ARG A 144 13.14 -32.04 -21.10
CA ARG A 144 14.21 -31.09 -20.74
C ARG A 144 15.20 -30.79 -21.88
N GLU A 145 15.02 -31.41 -23.05
CA GLU A 145 15.91 -31.27 -24.21
C GLU A 145 17.39 -31.59 -23.90
N GLU A 146 17.65 -32.48 -22.94
CA GLU A 146 19.00 -32.82 -22.50
C GLU A 146 19.67 -33.89 -23.39
N VAL A 147 18.86 -34.71 -24.05
CA VAL A 147 19.28 -35.78 -24.97
C VAL A 147 18.30 -35.89 -26.14
N THR A 148 18.75 -36.50 -27.25
CA THR A 148 17.87 -36.82 -28.37
C THR A 148 17.12 -38.14 -28.16
N ALA A 149 16.03 -38.35 -28.91
CA ALA A 149 15.30 -39.61 -28.89
C ALA A 149 16.20 -40.82 -29.27
N GLU A 150 17.12 -40.65 -30.23
CA GLU A 150 18.09 -41.68 -30.61
C GLU A 150 19.04 -42.04 -29.45
N GLN A 151 19.60 -41.04 -28.78
CA GLN A 151 20.48 -41.26 -27.62
C GLN A 151 19.73 -41.97 -26.48
N LEU A 152 18.49 -41.56 -26.20
CA LEU A 152 17.68 -42.20 -25.17
C LEU A 152 17.33 -43.66 -25.53
N ILE A 153 17.05 -43.93 -26.81
CA ILE A 153 16.83 -45.29 -27.33
C ILE A 153 18.06 -46.18 -27.10
N ASP A 154 19.25 -45.67 -27.40
CA ASP A 154 20.50 -46.42 -27.19
C ASP A 154 20.70 -46.78 -25.71
N TYR A 155 20.45 -45.84 -24.80
CA TYR A 155 20.50 -46.11 -23.36
C TYR A 155 19.44 -47.13 -22.92
N LEU A 156 18.21 -47.01 -23.42
CA LEU A 156 17.11 -47.92 -23.12
C LEU A 156 17.43 -49.36 -23.53
N ASP A 157 17.87 -49.56 -24.78
CA ASP A 157 18.18 -50.89 -25.30
C ASP A 157 19.37 -51.52 -24.56
N ARG A 158 20.40 -50.72 -24.23
CA ARG A 158 21.55 -51.19 -23.44
C ARG A 158 21.14 -51.62 -22.04
N VAL A 159 20.37 -50.81 -21.32
CA VAL A 159 19.91 -51.16 -19.96
C VAL A 159 18.99 -52.37 -20.01
N ARG A 160 18.05 -52.42 -20.97
CA ARG A 160 17.10 -53.53 -21.14
C ARG A 160 17.81 -54.84 -21.45
N ALA A 161 18.92 -54.82 -22.19
CA ALA A 161 19.73 -56.02 -22.44
C ALA A 161 20.50 -56.49 -21.20
N ALA A 162 20.77 -55.61 -20.23
CA ALA A 162 21.64 -55.86 -19.09
C ALA A 162 20.92 -56.20 -17.77
N VAL A 163 19.61 -55.98 -17.68
CA VAL A 163 18.81 -56.23 -16.46
C VAL A 163 17.71 -57.27 -16.68
N LYS A 164 17.26 -57.92 -15.60
CA LYS A 164 16.20 -58.95 -15.64
C LYS A 164 14.79 -58.41 -15.34
N VAL A 165 14.69 -57.13 -15.02
CA VAL A 165 13.44 -56.45 -14.65
C VAL A 165 12.96 -55.56 -15.80
N PRO A 166 11.66 -55.23 -15.88
CA PRO A 166 11.16 -54.35 -16.93
C PRO A 166 11.85 -52.98 -16.95
N VAL A 167 12.14 -52.48 -18.16
CA VAL A 167 12.79 -51.19 -18.41
C VAL A 167 11.83 -50.23 -19.10
N THR A 168 11.87 -48.96 -18.71
CA THR A 168 11.09 -47.89 -19.33
C THR A 168 11.83 -46.55 -19.25
N THR A 169 11.25 -45.49 -19.80
CA THR A 169 11.62 -44.09 -19.54
C THR A 169 10.39 -43.36 -19.02
N SER A 170 10.55 -42.37 -18.14
CA SER A 170 9.42 -41.57 -17.65
C SER A 170 9.40 -40.22 -18.37
N GLU A 171 8.38 -39.98 -19.17
CA GLU A 171 8.21 -38.74 -19.94
C GLU A 171 6.80 -38.16 -19.76
N GLN A 172 6.60 -36.89 -20.10
CA GLN A 172 5.27 -36.30 -20.10
C GLN A 172 4.37 -36.98 -21.15
N TRP A 173 3.06 -37.04 -20.91
CA TRP A 173 2.15 -37.81 -21.77
C TRP A 173 2.14 -37.36 -23.25
N HIS A 174 2.46 -36.11 -23.55
CA HIS A 174 2.52 -35.60 -24.93
C HIS A 174 3.82 -36.00 -25.64
N ILE A 175 4.94 -36.17 -24.92
CA ILE A 175 6.20 -36.67 -25.49
C ILE A 175 6.01 -38.08 -26.06
N TRP A 176 5.21 -38.93 -25.41
CA TRP A 176 4.83 -40.22 -25.97
C TRP A 176 4.01 -40.14 -27.27
N LYS A 177 3.34 -39.01 -27.53
CA LYS A 177 2.64 -38.76 -28.81
C LYS A 177 3.60 -38.28 -29.89
N GLU A 178 4.58 -37.46 -29.51
CA GLU A 178 5.59 -36.90 -30.40
C GLU A 178 6.65 -37.94 -30.81
N HIS A 179 7.02 -38.81 -29.87
CA HIS A 179 8.05 -39.85 -30.03
C HIS A 179 7.49 -41.26 -29.81
N PRO A 180 6.49 -41.72 -30.60
CA PRO A 180 5.88 -43.05 -30.42
C PRO A 180 6.86 -44.20 -30.68
N GLU A 181 7.99 -43.95 -31.35
CA GLU A 181 9.08 -44.91 -31.59
C GLU A 181 9.68 -45.47 -30.29
N LEU A 182 9.74 -44.67 -29.21
CA LEU A 182 10.25 -45.09 -27.89
C LEU A 182 9.54 -46.34 -27.36
N ALA A 183 8.25 -46.51 -27.70
CA ALA A 183 7.44 -47.63 -27.26
C ALA A 183 8.00 -49.00 -27.69
N LYS A 184 8.85 -49.05 -28.73
CA LYS A 184 9.52 -50.28 -29.18
C LYS A 184 10.69 -50.69 -28.28
N HIS A 185 11.28 -49.72 -27.59
CA HIS A 185 12.51 -49.87 -26.79
C HIS A 185 12.24 -50.04 -25.29
N VAL A 186 11.01 -49.77 -24.84
CA VAL A 186 10.57 -49.98 -23.46
C VAL A 186 9.66 -51.20 -23.28
N ASP A 187 9.62 -51.78 -22.09
CA ASP A 187 8.70 -52.88 -21.74
C ASP A 187 7.30 -52.39 -21.37
N LEU A 188 7.19 -51.16 -20.85
CA LEU A 188 5.95 -50.50 -20.46
C LEU A 188 6.04 -48.99 -20.72
N ILE A 189 4.88 -48.33 -20.79
CA ILE A 189 4.78 -46.87 -20.93
C ILE A 189 4.71 -46.25 -19.54
N ALA A 190 5.65 -45.37 -19.20
CA ALA A 190 5.63 -44.60 -17.97
C ALA A 190 5.44 -43.11 -18.29
N ALA A 191 4.32 -42.54 -17.83
CA ALA A 191 3.94 -41.18 -18.16
C ALA A 191 3.69 -40.29 -16.93
N HIS A 192 4.21 -39.07 -16.97
CA HIS A 192 3.83 -38.00 -16.05
C HIS A 192 2.55 -37.32 -16.51
N ILE A 193 1.59 -37.19 -15.60
CA ILE A 193 0.34 -36.47 -15.85
C ILE A 193 0.05 -35.60 -14.64
N LEU A 194 0.46 -34.34 -14.73
CA LEU A 194 0.41 -33.34 -13.67
C LEU A 194 -0.51 -32.19 -14.11
N PRO A 195 -1.82 -32.26 -13.83
CA PRO A 195 -2.80 -31.30 -14.37
C PRO A 195 -2.52 -29.85 -13.97
N TYR A 196 -1.82 -29.65 -12.84
CA TYR A 196 -1.36 -28.35 -12.38
C TYR A 196 -0.51 -27.60 -13.43
N TRP A 197 0.45 -28.30 -14.05
CA TRP A 197 1.32 -27.72 -15.06
C TRP A 197 0.62 -27.42 -16.39
N GLU A 198 -0.57 -27.99 -16.58
CA GLU A 198 -1.41 -27.79 -17.77
C GLU A 198 -2.60 -26.86 -17.51
N PHE A 199 -2.54 -26.08 -16.42
CA PHE A 199 -3.52 -25.04 -16.11
C PHE A 199 -4.94 -25.59 -15.91
N VAL A 200 -5.08 -26.88 -15.55
CA VAL A 200 -6.36 -27.53 -15.35
C VAL A 200 -6.86 -27.24 -13.93
N PRO A 201 -8.08 -26.70 -13.72
CA PRO A 201 -8.63 -26.48 -12.38
C PRO A 201 -8.72 -27.78 -11.55
N MET A 202 -8.54 -27.69 -10.22
CA MET A 202 -8.53 -28.87 -9.33
C MET A 202 -9.79 -29.75 -9.51
N LYS A 203 -10.97 -29.15 -9.63
CA LYS A 203 -12.24 -29.87 -9.82
C LYS A 203 -12.28 -30.79 -11.05
N ASP A 204 -11.52 -30.46 -12.10
CA ASP A 204 -11.51 -31.19 -13.38
C ASP A 204 -10.27 -32.10 -13.53
N SER A 205 -9.29 -31.93 -12.63
CA SER A 205 -7.96 -32.54 -12.70
C SER A 205 -7.95 -34.08 -12.63
N VAL A 206 -8.83 -34.70 -11.84
CA VAL A 206 -8.94 -36.18 -11.76
C VAL A 206 -9.42 -36.74 -13.10
N GLN A 207 -10.41 -36.09 -13.70
CA GLN A 207 -10.92 -36.51 -15.00
C GLN A 207 -9.87 -36.34 -16.09
N PHE A 208 -9.10 -35.25 -16.05
CA PHE A 208 -7.97 -35.02 -16.94
C PHE A 208 -6.95 -36.17 -16.89
N VAL A 209 -6.51 -36.58 -15.69
CA VAL A 209 -5.58 -37.73 -15.54
C VAL A 209 -6.16 -38.99 -16.18
N LEU A 210 -7.43 -39.28 -15.93
CA LEU A 210 -8.11 -40.46 -16.48
C LEU A 210 -8.24 -40.40 -18.00
N ASP A 211 -8.43 -39.22 -18.57
CA ASP A 211 -8.52 -39.01 -20.02
C ASP A 211 -7.18 -39.24 -20.68
N ARG A 212 -6.11 -38.60 -20.18
CA ARG A 212 -4.75 -38.81 -20.69
C ARG A 212 -4.32 -40.27 -20.57
N ALA A 213 -4.63 -40.92 -19.44
CA ALA A 213 -4.34 -42.35 -19.24
C ALA A 213 -5.10 -43.26 -20.22
N ARG A 214 -6.35 -42.93 -20.57
CA ARG A 214 -7.12 -43.65 -21.59
C ARG A 214 -6.56 -43.46 -22.99
N GLU A 215 -6.13 -42.25 -23.32
CA GLU A 215 -5.49 -41.94 -24.60
C GLU A 215 -4.19 -42.74 -24.78
N LEU A 216 -3.32 -42.78 -23.77
CA LEU A 216 -2.09 -43.56 -23.82
C LEU A 216 -2.35 -45.07 -23.94
N ARG A 217 -3.32 -45.62 -23.20
CA ARG A 217 -3.72 -47.04 -23.35
C ARG A 217 -4.25 -47.35 -24.75
N LYS A 218 -5.00 -46.41 -25.36
CA LYS A 218 -5.52 -46.57 -26.73
C LYS A 218 -4.41 -46.54 -27.76
N GLN A 219 -3.41 -45.68 -27.56
CA GLN A 219 -2.27 -45.54 -28.46
C GLN A 219 -1.30 -46.71 -28.37
N PHE A 220 -1.06 -47.24 -27.16
CA PHE A 220 -0.12 -48.33 -26.90
C PHE A 220 -0.81 -49.56 -26.26
N PRO A 221 -1.76 -50.22 -26.95
CA PRO A 221 -2.63 -51.23 -26.34
C PRO A 221 -1.90 -52.50 -25.87
N ARG A 222 -0.69 -52.76 -26.35
CA ARG A 222 0.12 -53.93 -25.99
C ARG A 222 1.13 -53.67 -24.87
N LYS A 223 1.24 -52.43 -24.40
CA LYS A 223 2.22 -52.03 -23.37
C LYS A 223 1.47 -51.72 -22.07
N PRO A 224 1.89 -52.26 -20.91
CA PRO A 224 1.37 -51.83 -19.63
C PRO A 224 1.57 -50.32 -19.45
N LEU A 225 0.63 -49.66 -18.79
CA LEU A 225 0.71 -48.23 -18.47
C LEU A 225 1.01 -48.05 -16.98
N LEU A 226 2.06 -47.29 -16.69
CA LEU A 226 2.41 -46.76 -15.39
C LEU A 226 2.23 -45.24 -15.42
N LEU A 227 1.46 -44.69 -14.48
CA LEU A 227 1.41 -43.24 -14.26
C LEU A 227 2.59 -42.89 -13.35
N SER A 228 3.77 -42.64 -13.92
CA SER A 228 5.02 -42.51 -13.15
C SER A 228 5.03 -41.29 -12.23
N GLU A 229 4.22 -40.27 -12.51
CA GLU A 229 3.95 -39.16 -11.59
C GLU A 229 2.52 -38.64 -11.75
N VAL A 230 1.82 -38.57 -10.63
CA VAL A 230 0.55 -37.87 -10.47
C VAL A 230 0.57 -37.10 -9.15
N GLY A 231 0.08 -35.87 -9.12
CA GLY A 231 0.23 -35.04 -7.93
C GLY A 231 -0.45 -33.70 -8.03
N TRP A 232 -0.47 -32.99 -6.90
CA TRP A 232 -0.94 -31.60 -6.81
C TRP A 232 -0.17 -30.87 -5.72
N PRO A 233 0.30 -29.64 -5.95
CA PRO A 233 1.05 -28.88 -4.95
C PRO A 233 0.12 -28.26 -3.89
N SER A 234 0.58 -28.19 -2.64
CA SER A 234 -0.20 -27.62 -1.53
C SER A 234 -0.06 -26.11 -1.34
N ASN A 235 0.92 -25.50 -1.99
CA ASN A 235 1.24 -24.07 -1.89
C ASN A 235 2.04 -23.65 -3.13
N GLY A 236 2.18 -22.34 -3.34
CA GLY A 236 2.89 -21.73 -4.45
C GLY A 236 1.98 -20.93 -5.39
N ARG A 237 2.55 -20.36 -6.45
CA ARG A 237 1.88 -19.38 -7.32
C ARG A 237 0.88 -20.01 -8.28
N MET A 238 -0.36 -19.52 -8.28
CA MET A 238 -1.43 -19.91 -9.22
C MET A 238 -0.96 -19.87 -10.69
N ARG A 239 -1.27 -20.92 -11.44
CA ARG A 239 -1.02 -20.99 -12.89
C ARG A 239 -2.33 -21.25 -13.64
N GLY A 240 -2.79 -20.28 -14.43
CA GLY A 240 -3.85 -20.45 -15.44
C GLY A 240 -5.19 -21.01 -14.93
N GLY A 241 -5.48 -20.89 -13.63
CA GLY A 241 -6.69 -21.41 -12.98
C GLY A 241 -6.48 -22.64 -12.08
N ALA A 242 -5.26 -23.17 -12.01
CA ALA A 242 -4.86 -24.16 -11.02
C ALA A 242 -4.32 -23.46 -9.76
N ASP A 243 -5.12 -23.49 -8.69
CA ASP A 243 -4.74 -22.98 -7.37
C ASP A 243 -3.99 -24.06 -6.58
N ALA A 244 -2.89 -23.67 -5.94
CA ALA A 244 -2.09 -24.53 -5.08
C ALA A 244 -2.46 -24.26 -3.62
N THR A 245 -3.39 -25.04 -3.09
CA THR A 245 -3.75 -24.99 -1.66
C THR A 245 -3.69 -26.38 -1.03
N GLN A 246 -3.42 -26.44 0.26
CA GLN A 246 -3.38 -27.70 1.01
C GLN A 246 -4.75 -28.42 0.98
N ALA A 247 -5.84 -27.65 0.96
CA ALA A 247 -7.19 -28.19 0.83
C ALA A 247 -7.39 -28.87 -0.54
N ASP A 248 -6.97 -28.19 -1.60
CA ASP A 248 -7.08 -28.69 -2.98
C ASP A 248 -6.20 -29.92 -3.19
N GLN A 249 -4.96 -29.90 -2.68
CA GLN A 249 -4.10 -31.08 -2.68
C GLN A 249 -4.77 -32.26 -1.97
N ALA A 250 -5.33 -32.04 -0.78
CA ALA A 250 -5.99 -33.09 -0.01
C ALA A 250 -7.21 -33.68 -0.75
N ILE A 251 -8.06 -32.82 -1.31
CA ILE A 251 -9.25 -33.23 -2.07
C ILE A 251 -8.84 -34.00 -3.32
N TYR A 252 -7.89 -33.45 -4.07
CA TYR A 252 -7.37 -34.05 -5.30
C TYR A 252 -6.77 -35.42 -5.05
N LEU A 253 -5.76 -35.51 -4.18
CA LEU A 253 -5.02 -36.75 -3.98
C LEU A 253 -5.94 -37.83 -3.44
N ARG A 254 -6.74 -37.55 -2.40
CA ARG A 254 -7.69 -38.52 -1.83
C ARG A 254 -8.69 -39.03 -2.88
N THR A 255 -9.17 -38.17 -3.76
CA THR A 255 -10.09 -38.55 -4.84
C THR A 255 -9.39 -39.35 -5.93
N LEU A 256 -8.20 -38.90 -6.36
CA LEU A 256 -7.42 -39.51 -7.43
C LEU A 256 -6.98 -40.93 -7.05
N VAL A 257 -6.30 -41.11 -5.91
CA VAL A 257 -5.73 -42.41 -5.52
C VAL A 257 -6.82 -43.46 -5.33
N ASN A 258 -7.96 -43.09 -4.76
CA ASN A 258 -9.14 -43.94 -4.67
C ASN A 258 -9.65 -44.36 -6.06
N THR A 259 -9.72 -43.40 -6.98
CA THR A 259 -10.25 -43.64 -8.33
C THR A 259 -9.29 -44.52 -9.16
N LEU A 260 -7.99 -44.28 -9.04
CA LEU A 260 -6.96 -45.08 -9.70
C LEU A 260 -6.91 -46.51 -9.14
N ASN A 261 -6.98 -46.68 -7.81
CA ASN A 261 -7.05 -48.00 -7.17
C ASN A 261 -8.27 -48.80 -7.65
N ARG A 262 -9.47 -48.19 -7.64
CA ARG A 262 -10.71 -48.85 -8.11
C ARG A 262 -10.65 -49.27 -9.57
N ARG A 263 -9.89 -48.56 -10.41
CA ARG A 263 -9.74 -48.84 -11.85
C ARG A 263 -8.49 -49.67 -12.17
N GLY A 264 -7.73 -50.09 -11.17
CA GLY A 264 -6.54 -50.93 -11.34
C GLY A 264 -5.40 -50.25 -12.13
N TYR A 265 -5.19 -48.95 -11.92
CA TYR A 265 -4.01 -48.26 -12.46
C TYR A 265 -2.82 -48.39 -11.49
N ASN A 266 -1.62 -48.61 -12.03
CA ASN A 266 -0.36 -48.43 -11.29
C ASN A 266 0.09 -46.98 -11.43
N TYR A 267 0.47 -46.36 -10.32
CA TYR A 267 0.87 -44.96 -10.28
C TYR A 267 1.86 -44.68 -9.16
N PHE A 268 2.57 -43.55 -9.26
CA PHE A 268 3.33 -42.97 -8.15
C PHE A 268 2.85 -41.56 -7.86
N VAL A 269 2.56 -41.27 -6.59
CA VAL A 269 2.23 -39.91 -6.16
C VAL A 269 3.53 -39.09 -6.09
N ILE A 270 3.58 -37.96 -6.80
CA ILE A 270 4.65 -36.95 -6.66
C ILE A 270 4.21 -35.93 -5.59
N GLU A 271 4.88 -35.85 -4.45
CA GLU A 271 5.88 -36.79 -3.94
C GLU A 271 5.63 -37.14 -2.47
N ALA A 272 6.47 -38.00 -1.90
CA ALA A 272 6.37 -38.37 -0.48
C ALA A 272 6.47 -37.14 0.44
N TYR A 273 7.55 -36.37 0.30
CA TYR A 273 7.91 -35.25 1.19
C TYR A 273 8.14 -33.97 0.40
N ASP A 274 7.70 -32.83 0.92
CA ASP A 274 8.04 -31.52 0.36
C ASP A 274 9.56 -31.36 0.19
N GLN A 275 9.99 -30.79 -0.94
CA GLN A 275 11.40 -30.62 -1.30
C GLN A 275 11.75 -29.14 -1.49
N PRO A 276 12.01 -28.38 -0.41
CA PRO A 276 12.29 -26.93 -0.50
C PRO A 276 13.42 -26.55 -1.46
N TRP A 277 14.38 -27.44 -1.70
CA TRP A 277 15.48 -27.21 -2.63
C TRP A 277 15.02 -27.13 -4.10
N LYS A 278 13.89 -27.75 -4.47
CA LYS A 278 13.33 -27.69 -5.83
C LYS A 278 12.77 -26.31 -6.19
N ALA A 279 12.55 -25.43 -5.20
CA ALA A 279 11.99 -24.10 -5.45
C ALA A 279 12.85 -23.24 -6.40
N SER A 280 14.16 -23.48 -6.46
CA SER A 280 15.05 -22.76 -7.38
C SER A 280 14.90 -23.19 -8.83
N ASP A 281 14.51 -24.44 -9.07
CA ASP A 281 14.56 -25.07 -10.39
C ASP A 281 13.15 -25.16 -10.99
N GLU A 282 12.15 -25.47 -10.17
CA GLU A 282 10.75 -25.66 -10.57
C GLU A 282 9.85 -24.46 -10.19
N GLY A 283 10.43 -23.41 -9.61
CA GLY A 283 9.71 -22.25 -9.08
C GLY A 283 8.96 -22.54 -7.78
N SER A 284 8.14 -21.57 -7.33
CA SER A 284 7.54 -21.59 -5.99
C SER A 284 6.80 -22.88 -5.62
N VAL A 285 6.13 -23.56 -6.55
CA VAL A 285 5.35 -24.78 -6.28
C VAL A 285 6.20 -26.04 -6.12
N GLY A 286 7.42 -26.07 -6.68
CA GLY A 286 8.30 -27.24 -6.65
C GLY A 286 8.59 -27.74 -5.25
N ALA A 287 8.54 -26.85 -4.26
CA ALA A 287 8.74 -27.20 -2.86
C ALA A 287 7.57 -27.95 -2.21
N TYR A 288 6.36 -27.95 -2.78
CA TYR A 288 5.12 -28.24 -2.04
C TYR A 288 4.32 -29.45 -2.55
N TRP A 289 4.93 -30.36 -3.30
CA TRP A 289 4.28 -31.55 -3.84
C TRP A 289 4.08 -32.68 -2.84
N GLY A 290 4.75 -32.63 -1.68
CA GLY A 290 4.72 -33.68 -0.68
C GLY A 290 3.32 -33.98 -0.15
N VAL A 291 3.06 -35.25 0.20
CA VAL A 291 1.96 -35.63 1.11
C VAL A 291 2.32 -35.30 2.56
N TYR A 292 3.61 -35.38 2.87
CA TYR A 292 4.22 -34.92 4.11
C TYR A 292 5.01 -33.62 3.85
N ASN A 293 5.13 -32.78 4.87
CA ASN A 293 5.97 -31.57 4.81
C ASN A 293 7.46 -31.94 4.93
N ALA A 294 8.34 -30.93 4.82
CA ALA A 294 9.79 -31.15 4.87
C ALA A 294 10.27 -31.71 6.22
N GLU A 295 9.48 -31.54 7.28
CA GLU A 295 9.66 -32.08 8.63
C GLU A 295 9.00 -33.46 8.84
N ARG A 296 8.54 -34.14 7.77
CA ARG A 296 7.91 -35.48 7.80
C ARG A 296 6.55 -35.52 8.51
N GLN A 297 5.95 -34.36 8.77
CA GLN A 297 4.61 -34.25 9.33
C GLN A 297 3.56 -34.29 8.23
N GLN A 298 2.44 -34.94 8.51
CA GLN A 298 1.33 -35.09 7.58
C GLN A 298 0.70 -33.72 7.28
N LYS A 299 0.55 -33.36 6.00
CA LYS A 299 0.02 -32.04 5.60
C LYS A 299 -1.49 -31.94 5.76
N PHE A 300 -2.23 -33.01 5.53
CA PHE A 300 -3.69 -33.01 5.63
C PHE A 300 -4.21 -34.31 6.22
N ASN A 301 -5.36 -34.25 6.89
CA ASN A 301 -5.99 -35.44 7.46
C ASN A 301 -6.38 -36.44 6.35
N PHE A 302 -5.94 -37.68 6.52
CA PHE A 302 -6.25 -38.79 5.61
C PHE A 302 -7.71 -39.23 5.71
N GLU A 303 -8.32 -39.04 6.87
CA GLU A 303 -9.72 -39.37 7.13
C GLU A 303 -10.54 -38.14 7.53
N GLY A 304 -11.86 -38.28 7.46
CA GLY A 304 -12.78 -37.22 7.84
C GLY A 304 -12.81 -36.05 6.84
N PRO A 305 -13.50 -34.96 7.21
CA PRO A 305 -13.67 -33.81 6.35
C PRO A 305 -12.41 -32.93 6.30
N ILE A 306 -12.18 -32.33 5.13
CA ILE A 306 -11.04 -31.45 4.86
C ILE A 306 -11.45 -30.02 5.17
N VAL A 307 -10.66 -29.32 5.96
CA VAL A 307 -10.83 -27.90 6.28
C VAL A 307 -9.64 -27.14 5.75
N ALA A 308 -9.88 -26.03 5.04
CA ALA A 308 -8.81 -25.28 4.37
C ALA A 308 -7.74 -24.78 5.35
N ILE A 309 -8.17 -24.20 6.47
CA ILE A 309 -7.28 -23.79 7.57
C ILE A 309 -7.75 -24.50 8.85
N PRO A 310 -7.13 -25.62 9.26
CA PRO A 310 -7.56 -26.36 10.45
C PRO A 310 -7.67 -25.50 11.72
N GLN A 311 -6.77 -24.54 11.89
CA GLN A 311 -6.66 -23.61 13.00
C GLN A 311 -7.48 -22.31 12.84
N TRP A 312 -8.42 -22.25 11.89
CA TRP A 312 -9.16 -21.01 11.59
C TRP A 312 -9.87 -20.39 12.80
N ARG A 313 -10.31 -21.21 13.77
CA ARG A 313 -10.94 -20.73 15.00
C ARG A 313 -9.98 -19.88 15.83
N ALA A 314 -8.72 -20.31 15.95
CA ALA A 314 -7.69 -19.57 16.66
C ALA A 314 -7.34 -18.27 15.92
N LEU A 315 -7.25 -18.30 14.58
CA LEU A 315 -7.02 -17.12 13.75
C LEU A 315 -8.20 -16.12 13.84
N ALA A 316 -9.43 -16.61 13.89
CA ALA A 316 -10.61 -15.78 14.09
C ALA A 316 -10.57 -15.10 15.47
N VAL A 317 -10.19 -15.83 16.53
CA VAL A 317 -9.99 -15.23 17.87
C VAL A 317 -8.88 -14.18 17.84
N ALA A 318 -7.74 -14.46 17.22
CA ALA A 318 -6.65 -13.50 17.07
C ALA A 318 -7.10 -12.23 16.31
N SER A 319 -7.92 -12.39 15.26
CA SER A 319 -8.50 -11.28 14.50
C SER A 319 -9.39 -10.40 15.37
N VAL A 320 -10.23 -11.02 16.21
CA VAL A 320 -11.11 -10.31 17.18
C VAL A 320 -10.26 -9.57 18.20
N VAL A 321 -9.24 -10.20 18.78
CA VAL A 321 -8.36 -9.56 19.79
C VAL A 321 -7.65 -8.34 19.19
N LEU A 322 -7.05 -8.49 18.01
CA LEU A 322 -6.36 -7.40 17.32
C LEU A 322 -7.32 -6.24 17.00
N ALA A 323 -8.50 -6.56 16.49
CA ALA A 323 -9.54 -5.57 16.20
C ALA A 323 -10.00 -4.83 17.46
N MET A 324 -10.16 -5.54 18.58
CA MET A 324 -10.56 -4.95 19.86
C MET A 324 -9.48 -4.02 20.43
N ILE A 325 -8.19 -4.37 20.30
CA ILE A 325 -7.09 -3.48 20.68
C ILE A 325 -7.11 -2.20 19.83
N ALA A 326 -7.21 -2.34 18.51
CA ALA A 326 -7.27 -1.19 17.60
C ALA A 326 -8.50 -0.31 17.89
N LEU A 327 -9.66 -0.91 18.10
CA LEU A 327 -10.89 -0.21 18.45
C LEU A 327 -10.79 0.50 19.80
N ALA A 328 -10.19 -0.13 20.81
CA ALA A 328 -9.96 0.48 22.11
C ALA A 328 -9.12 1.77 21.96
N VAL A 329 -8.04 1.71 21.18
CA VAL A 329 -7.18 2.88 20.88
C VAL A 329 -7.98 3.99 20.18
N LEU A 330 -8.75 3.65 19.13
CA LEU A 330 -9.56 4.63 18.40
C LEU A 330 -10.71 5.24 19.21
N LEU A 331 -11.18 4.55 20.26
CA LEU A 331 -12.28 5.01 21.10
C LEU A 331 -11.84 5.67 22.41
N ILE A 332 -10.54 5.79 22.69
CA ILE A 332 -10.01 6.47 23.90
C ILE A 332 -10.67 7.84 24.10
N ASP A 333 -10.91 8.57 23.01
CA ASP A 333 -11.58 9.88 23.04
C ASP A 333 -12.80 9.96 22.11
N GLY A 334 -13.49 8.83 21.91
CA GLY A 334 -14.67 8.70 21.06
C GLY A 334 -16.00 9.12 21.72
N SER A 335 -15.95 9.98 22.75
CA SER A 335 -17.14 10.36 23.55
C SER A 335 -18.16 11.17 22.73
N ALA A 336 -17.69 12.01 21.82
CA ALA A 336 -18.52 12.84 20.93
C ALA A 336 -19.18 12.04 19.79
N LEU A 337 -18.66 10.85 19.47
CA LEU A 337 -19.12 10.04 18.34
C LEU A 337 -20.53 9.46 18.56
N ARG A 338 -21.36 9.58 17.52
CA ARG A 338 -22.66 8.92 17.37
C ARG A 338 -22.47 7.42 17.18
N GLN A 339 -23.54 6.67 17.44
CA GLN A 339 -23.52 5.21 17.29
C GLN A 339 -23.07 4.77 15.89
N ARG A 340 -23.53 5.46 14.84
CA ARG A 340 -23.12 5.17 13.45
C ARG A 340 -21.60 5.26 13.24
N GLY A 341 -20.95 6.28 13.81
CA GLY A 341 -19.49 6.42 13.74
C GLY A 341 -18.76 5.31 14.49
N ARG A 342 -19.26 4.92 15.67
CA ARG A 342 -18.72 3.79 16.44
C ARG A 342 -18.86 2.46 15.70
N THR A 343 -20.03 2.20 15.12
CA THR A 343 -20.29 1.01 14.28
C THR A 343 -19.36 0.98 13.07
N PHE A 344 -19.18 2.11 12.39
CA PHE A 344 -18.25 2.23 11.26
C PHE A 344 -16.80 1.89 11.67
N LEU A 345 -16.28 2.50 12.74
CA LEU A 345 -14.92 2.20 13.22
C LEU A 345 -14.77 0.75 13.69
N THR A 346 -15.82 0.19 14.30
CA THR A 346 -15.84 -1.23 14.68
C THR A 346 -15.72 -2.11 13.43
N PHE A 347 -16.49 -1.84 12.38
CA PHE A 347 -16.41 -2.61 11.14
C PHE A 347 -15.01 -2.53 10.50
N ILE A 348 -14.44 -1.32 10.39
CA ILE A 348 -13.12 -1.12 9.78
C ILE A 348 -12.01 -1.81 10.60
N THR A 349 -12.05 -1.71 11.93
CA THR A 349 -11.04 -2.39 12.79
C THR A 349 -11.10 -3.91 12.69
N PHE A 350 -12.30 -4.50 12.60
CA PHE A 350 -12.46 -5.94 12.39
C PHE A 350 -12.02 -6.38 10.99
N LEU A 351 -12.28 -5.56 9.97
CA LEU A 351 -11.79 -5.80 8.61
C LEU A 351 -10.25 -5.79 8.57
N CYS A 352 -9.62 -4.74 9.09
CA CYS A 352 -8.17 -4.61 9.13
C CYS A 352 -7.52 -5.73 9.97
N GLY A 353 -8.08 -6.05 11.14
CA GLY A 353 -7.58 -7.12 12.00
C GLY A 353 -7.64 -8.48 11.33
N SER A 354 -8.75 -8.80 10.64
CA SER A 354 -8.91 -10.08 9.93
C SER A 354 -7.96 -10.19 8.74
N VAL A 355 -7.79 -9.13 7.96
CA VAL A 355 -6.87 -9.12 6.81
C VAL A 355 -5.41 -9.23 7.28
N LEU A 356 -5.01 -8.53 8.35
CA LEU A 356 -3.67 -8.64 8.93
C LEU A 356 -3.35 -10.06 9.41
N VAL A 357 -4.28 -10.70 10.12
CA VAL A 357 -4.11 -12.09 10.56
C VAL A 357 -4.06 -13.05 9.37
N TRP A 358 -4.86 -12.83 8.35
CA TRP A 358 -4.82 -13.63 7.12
C TRP A 358 -3.47 -13.49 6.38
N ILE A 359 -2.95 -12.26 6.21
CA ILE A 359 -1.62 -12.02 5.62
C ILE A 359 -0.53 -12.73 6.42
N ALA A 360 -0.55 -12.58 7.75
CA ALA A 360 0.44 -13.19 8.63
C ALA A 360 0.40 -14.72 8.58
N TYR A 361 -0.82 -15.30 8.51
CA TYR A 361 -1.00 -16.73 8.37
C TYR A 361 -0.50 -17.24 7.03
N ASP A 362 -0.93 -16.64 5.92
CA ASP A 362 -0.56 -17.07 4.57
C ASP A 362 0.96 -17.03 4.36
N TYR A 363 1.60 -15.95 4.81
CA TYR A 363 3.05 -15.81 4.76
C TYR A 363 3.79 -16.86 5.61
N SER A 364 3.26 -17.23 6.78
CA SER A 364 3.86 -18.23 7.69
C SER A 364 3.91 -19.66 7.12
N GLN A 365 3.10 -19.96 6.08
CA GLN A 365 3.04 -21.28 5.46
C GLN A 365 4.08 -21.47 4.34
N GLN A 366 4.86 -20.44 4.03
CA GLN A 366 5.85 -20.49 2.96
C GLN A 366 7.23 -20.88 3.50
N TYR A 367 7.85 -21.90 2.91
CA TYR A 367 9.27 -22.21 3.12
C TYR A 367 10.11 -21.01 2.68
N SER A 368 10.66 -20.32 3.68
CA SER A 368 11.34 -19.06 3.48
C SER A 368 12.86 -19.23 3.60
N THR A 369 13.57 -18.70 2.62
CA THR A 369 15.00 -18.37 2.76
C THR A 369 15.19 -17.14 3.64
N TRP A 370 16.39 -16.93 4.18
CA TRP A 370 16.75 -15.71 4.92
C TRP A 370 16.49 -14.43 4.12
N PHE A 371 16.69 -14.47 2.81
CA PHE A 371 16.38 -13.36 1.91
C PHE A 371 14.87 -13.10 1.86
N SER A 372 14.07 -14.13 1.58
CA SER A 372 12.60 -13.98 1.53
C SER A 372 12.01 -13.56 2.87
N LEU A 373 12.58 -14.02 4.00
CA LEU A 373 12.17 -13.60 5.35
C LEU A 373 12.43 -12.11 5.56
N THR A 374 13.59 -11.61 5.12
CA THR A 374 13.93 -10.18 5.22
C THR A 374 12.97 -9.32 4.40
N VAL A 375 12.70 -9.72 3.17
CA VAL A 375 11.72 -9.04 2.30
C VAL A 375 10.32 -9.09 2.91
N GLY A 376 9.91 -10.24 3.45
CA GLY A 376 8.61 -10.39 4.11
C GLY A 376 8.45 -9.52 5.34
N VAL A 377 9.48 -9.38 6.18
CA VAL A 377 9.46 -8.47 7.32
C VAL A 377 9.29 -7.02 6.87
N LEU A 378 10.01 -6.59 5.82
CA LEU A 378 9.87 -5.24 5.27
C LEU A 378 8.46 -5.00 4.71
N LEU A 379 7.90 -5.96 3.97
CA LEU A 379 6.54 -5.87 3.43
C LEU A 379 5.48 -5.90 4.54
N ALA A 380 5.67 -6.68 5.60
CA ALA A 380 4.80 -6.71 6.76
C ALA A 380 4.79 -5.37 7.52
N LEU A 381 5.96 -4.75 7.71
CA LEU A 381 6.08 -3.40 8.28
C LEU A 381 5.37 -2.36 7.39
N GLY A 382 5.55 -2.46 6.06
CA GLY A 382 4.83 -1.62 5.11
C GLY A 382 3.32 -1.77 5.19
N ALA A 383 2.83 -3.01 5.20
CA ALA A 383 1.40 -3.32 5.36
C ALA A 383 0.85 -2.77 6.67
N LEU A 384 1.55 -2.98 7.80
CA LEU A 384 1.18 -2.42 9.10
C LEU A 384 1.07 -0.89 9.05
N GLY A 385 2.04 -0.21 8.43
CA GLY A 385 2.00 1.24 8.21
C GLY A 385 0.75 1.68 7.42
N VAL A 386 0.43 0.97 6.33
CA VAL A 386 -0.78 1.22 5.54
C VAL A 386 -2.06 1.05 6.36
N PHE A 387 -2.13 0.02 7.21
CA PHE A 387 -3.27 -0.18 8.11
C PHE A 387 -3.39 0.94 9.15
N ILE A 388 -2.28 1.41 9.72
CA ILE A 388 -2.29 2.56 10.65
C ILE A 388 -2.83 3.82 9.96
N VAL A 389 -2.39 4.09 8.73
CA VAL A 389 -2.90 5.22 7.94
C VAL A 389 -4.40 5.03 7.64
N LEU A 390 -4.83 3.83 7.22
CA LEU A 390 -6.24 3.54 6.94
C LEU A 390 -7.12 3.75 8.18
N LEU A 391 -6.69 3.27 9.35
CA LEU A 391 -7.41 3.46 10.62
C LEU A 391 -7.47 4.95 11.02
N THR A 392 -6.39 5.70 10.78
CA THR A 392 -6.35 7.15 11.02
C THR A 392 -7.33 7.88 10.11
N GLU A 393 -7.32 7.57 8.82
CA GLU A 393 -8.21 8.16 7.81
C GLU A 393 -9.69 7.85 8.13
N ALA A 394 -9.98 6.63 8.58
CA ALA A 394 -11.30 6.22 9.02
C ALA A 394 -11.74 6.93 10.31
N HIS A 395 -10.83 7.13 11.26
CA HIS A 395 -11.11 7.89 12.48
C HIS A 395 -11.49 9.33 12.17
N GLU A 396 -10.71 10.02 11.33
CA GLU A 396 -11.00 11.39 10.91
C GLU A 396 -12.35 11.50 10.18
N LEU A 397 -12.66 10.55 9.29
CA LEU A 397 -13.96 10.50 8.62
C LEU A 397 -15.10 10.37 9.64
N ALA A 398 -14.91 9.55 10.68
CA ALA A 398 -15.91 9.38 11.71
C ALA A 398 -16.12 10.66 12.55
N GLU A 399 -15.05 11.35 12.92
CA GLU A 399 -15.11 12.62 13.64
C GLU A 399 -15.68 13.77 12.79
N ALA A 400 -15.44 13.77 11.48
CA ALA A 400 -15.97 14.79 10.58
C ALA A 400 -17.51 14.69 10.38
N VAL A 401 -18.08 13.47 10.40
CA VAL A 401 -19.45 13.22 9.93
C VAL A 401 -20.42 12.80 11.03
N TRP A 402 -19.97 11.97 11.97
CA TRP A 402 -20.85 11.31 12.94
C TRP A 402 -20.62 11.79 14.36
N ILE A 403 -20.51 13.09 14.58
CA ILE A 403 -20.47 13.69 15.92
C ILE A 403 -21.84 14.23 16.36
N HIS A 404 -22.13 14.20 17.66
CA HIS A 404 -23.40 14.71 18.19
C HIS A 404 -23.47 16.23 18.16
N LYS A 405 -22.40 16.89 18.64
CA LYS A 405 -22.22 18.33 18.74
C LYS A 405 -20.72 18.62 18.55
N ARG A 406 -20.40 19.75 17.92
CA ARG A 406 -19.02 20.27 17.92
C ARG A 406 -18.60 20.57 19.35
N ARG A 407 -17.35 20.24 19.70
CA ARG A 407 -16.79 20.45 21.03
C ARG A 407 -16.51 21.93 21.25
N ARG A 408 -16.04 22.61 20.19
CA ARG A 408 -15.67 24.03 20.20
C ARG A 408 -16.24 24.67 18.95
N GLU A 409 -17.18 25.59 19.12
CA GLU A 409 -17.80 26.33 18.03
C GLU A 409 -17.72 27.83 18.36
N PHE A 410 -17.12 28.60 17.46
CA PHE A 410 -16.98 30.05 17.59
C PHE A 410 -17.81 30.70 16.50
N LEU A 411 -19.02 31.13 16.88
CA LEU A 411 -19.95 31.81 16.00
C LEU A 411 -19.69 33.32 16.00
N PRO A 412 -19.98 34.02 14.89
CA PRO A 412 -19.90 35.47 14.82
C PRO A 412 -20.65 36.17 15.95
N VAL A 413 -20.00 37.08 16.67
CA VAL A 413 -20.65 37.91 17.69
C VAL A 413 -21.37 39.08 17.01
N GLN A 414 -22.66 38.90 16.70
CA GLN A 414 -23.47 39.90 15.97
C GLN A 414 -24.04 41.01 16.87
N GLY A 415 -24.21 40.76 18.16
CA GLY A 415 -24.72 41.76 19.11
C GLY A 415 -23.65 42.75 19.56
N ASP A 416 -24.09 43.86 20.14
CA ASP A 416 -23.20 44.82 20.78
C ASP A 416 -22.52 44.17 21.99
N SER A 417 -21.20 44.09 21.95
CA SER A 417 -20.40 43.59 23.07
C SER A 417 -19.53 44.71 23.60
N ALA A 418 -19.50 44.86 24.92
CA ALA A 418 -18.69 45.87 25.60
C ALA A 418 -17.18 45.68 25.39
N TYR A 419 -16.72 44.45 25.12
CA TYR A 419 -15.32 44.18 24.82
C TYR A 419 -15.01 44.49 23.35
N ARG A 420 -14.46 45.69 23.11
CA ARG A 420 -14.00 46.19 21.80
C ARG A 420 -12.63 46.87 21.96
N PRO A 421 -11.58 46.11 22.31
CA PRO A 421 -10.25 46.68 22.44
C PRO A 421 -9.74 47.18 21.10
N LYS A 422 -8.73 48.05 21.14
CA LYS A 422 -8.05 48.52 19.94
C LYS A 422 -7.32 47.38 19.23
N VAL A 423 -7.44 47.37 17.90
CA VAL A 423 -6.81 46.39 17.01
C VAL A 423 -5.76 47.07 16.15
N SER A 424 -4.56 46.48 16.07
CA SER A 424 -3.56 46.87 15.07
C SER A 424 -3.52 45.83 13.96
N VAL A 425 -3.86 46.23 12.74
CA VAL A 425 -3.81 45.36 11.55
C VAL A 425 -2.46 45.50 10.88
N HIS A 426 -1.72 44.42 10.73
CA HIS A 426 -0.42 44.37 10.05
C HIS A 426 -0.58 43.79 8.64
N VAL A 427 -0.08 44.53 7.65
CA VAL A 427 -0.12 44.16 6.23
C VAL A 427 1.32 44.05 5.71
N PRO A 428 1.90 42.84 5.66
CA PRO A 428 3.21 42.64 5.05
C PRO A 428 3.10 42.67 3.53
N CYS A 429 3.88 43.53 2.91
CA CYS A 429 4.01 43.73 1.49
C CYS A 429 5.45 43.43 1.04
N TYR A 430 5.55 43.01 -0.19
CA TYR A 430 6.80 42.95 -0.92
C TYR A 430 6.60 43.48 -2.33
N ASN A 431 6.88 42.67 -3.34
CA ASN A 431 6.89 43.05 -4.74
C ASN A 431 5.54 42.79 -5.43
N GLU A 432 4.44 42.94 -4.68
CA GLU A 432 3.10 42.73 -5.21
C GLU A 432 2.63 43.93 -6.06
N PRO A 433 1.74 43.71 -7.06
CA PRO A 433 1.22 44.80 -7.87
C PRO A 433 0.53 45.89 -7.02
N PRO A 434 0.86 47.19 -7.19
CA PRO A 434 0.37 48.22 -6.29
C PRO A 434 -1.15 48.34 -6.25
N GLU A 435 -1.79 48.24 -7.41
CA GLU A 435 -3.26 48.32 -7.51
C GLU A 435 -3.98 47.19 -6.77
N MET A 436 -3.38 46.00 -6.70
CA MET A 436 -3.93 44.89 -5.93
C MET A 436 -3.88 45.20 -4.43
N VAL A 437 -2.75 45.72 -3.95
CA VAL A 437 -2.59 46.07 -2.52
C VAL A 437 -3.49 47.24 -2.14
N LYS A 438 -3.69 48.23 -3.02
CA LYS A 438 -4.64 49.33 -2.79
C LYS A 438 -6.05 48.83 -2.51
N GLN A 439 -6.54 47.81 -3.22
CA GLN A 439 -7.85 47.20 -2.95
C GLN A 439 -7.92 46.61 -1.53
N THR A 440 -6.84 45.95 -1.06
CA THR A 440 -6.74 45.45 0.31
C THR A 440 -6.81 46.59 1.32
N LEU A 441 -6.07 47.68 1.09
CA LEU A 441 -6.08 48.85 1.97
C LEU A 441 -7.45 49.54 2.00
N ASP A 442 -8.13 49.65 0.86
CA ASP A 442 -9.49 50.20 0.77
C ASP A 442 -10.51 49.32 1.52
N ALA A 443 -10.38 48.00 1.44
CA ALA A 443 -11.22 47.08 2.21
C ALA A 443 -10.99 47.23 3.73
N LEU A 444 -9.74 47.46 4.16
CA LEU A 444 -9.41 47.74 5.55
C LEU A 444 -9.92 49.12 6.01
N ALA A 445 -9.96 50.10 5.11
CA ALA A 445 -10.52 51.42 5.41
C ALA A 445 -12.04 51.37 5.62
N ALA A 446 -12.71 50.37 5.04
CA ALA A 446 -14.15 50.15 5.14
C ALA A 446 -14.59 49.30 6.36
N LEU A 447 -13.67 48.92 7.25
CA LEU A 447 -13.98 48.12 8.45
C LEU A 447 -14.96 48.85 9.38
N ASP A 448 -16.03 48.15 9.77
CA ASP A 448 -17.00 48.58 10.78
C ASP A 448 -16.46 48.30 12.19
N TYR A 449 -15.41 49.01 12.59
CA TYR A 449 -14.78 48.89 13.89
C TYR A 449 -14.30 50.25 14.41
N PRO A 450 -14.60 50.61 15.67
CA PRO A 450 -14.40 51.98 16.14
C PRO A 450 -12.92 52.36 16.31
N ASP A 451 -12.12 51.47 16.92
CA ASP A 451 -10.73 51.75 17.31
C ASP A 451 -9.76 50.73 16.71
N TYR A 452 -9.15 51.10 15.58
CA TYR A 452 -8.12 50.30 14.94
C TYR A 452 -7.10 51.18 14.21
N GLU A 453 -5.91 50.62 13.99
CA GLU A 453 -4.89 51.16 13.09
C GLU A 453 -4.45 50.09 12.08
N VAL A 454 -3.81 50.53 11.00
CA VAL A 454 -3.25 49.68 9.95
C VAL A 454 -1.78 50.03 9.75
N LEU A 455 -0.90 49.05 9.96
CA LEU A 455 0.53 49.15 9.71
C LEU A 455 0.88 48.35 8.46
N VAL A 456 1.32 49.05 7.41
CA VAL A 456 1.72 48.46 6.14
C VAL A 456 3.23 48.45 6.07
N ILE A 457 3.84 47.29 5.84
CA ILE A 457 5.30 47.18 5.70
C ILE A 457 5.67 46.61 4.35
N ASP A 458 6.33 47.40 3.51
CA ASP A 458 7.05 46.92 2.34
C ASP A 458 8.46 46.46 2.74
N ASN A 459 8.79 45.20 2.46
CA ASN A 459 10.00 44.53 2.95
C ASN A 459 10.96 44.15 1.81
N ASN A 460 12.07 44.86 1.60
CA ASN A 460 13.12 44.60 0.59
C ASN A 460 12.75 44.93 -0.88
N THR A 461 11.64 45.60 -1.18
CA THR A 461 11.26 45.86 -2.58
C THR A 461 12.23 46.85 -3.21
N LYS A 462 12.86 46.46 -4.32
CA LYS A 462 13.91 47.30 -4.94
C LYS A 462 13.35 48.41 -5.82
N ASP A 463 12.21 48.16 -6.44
CA ASP A 463 11.61 49.07 -7.41
C ASP A 463 10.69 50.10 -6.71
N PRO A 464 11.05 51.40 -6.72
CA PRO A 464 10.20 52.45 -6.15
C PRO A 464 8.82 52.54 -6.78
N ALA A 465 8.69 52.18 -8.06
CA ALA A 465 7.40 52.19 -8.76
C ALA A 465 6.39 51.20 -8.15
N VAL A 466 6.85 50.24 -7.34
CA VAL A 466 5.99 49.29 -6.64
C VAL A 466 5.57 49.81 -5.26
N TRP A 467 6.49 50.33 -4.45
CA TRP A 467 6.19 50.66 -3.04
C TRP A 467 5.79 52.13 -2.81
N GLU A 468 6.27 53.09 -3.62
CA GLU A 468 5.90 54.51 -3.47
C GLU A 468 4.39 54.77 -3.66
N PRO A 469 3.70 54.13 -4.64
CA PRO A 469 2.25 54.29 -4.77
C PRO A 469 1.48 53.80 -3.54
N LEU A 470 2.01 52.81 -2.80
CA LEU A 470 1.39 52.30 -1.58
C LEU A 470 1.53 53.29 -0.43
N LYS A 471 2.71 53.92 -0.31
CA LYS A 471 2.95 55.00 0.65
C LYS A 471 1.95 56.15 0.43
N ALA A 472 1.86 56.65 -0.81
CA ALA A 472 0.95 57.74 -1.17
C ALA A 472 -0.53 57.37 -0.91
N HIS A 473 -0.91 56.11 -1.17
CA HIS A 473 -2.27 55.64 -0.88
C HIS A 473 -2.57 55.58 0.62
N CYS A 474 -1.62 55.12 1.44
CA CYS A 474 -1.76 55.12 2.91
C CYS A 474 -1.94 56.55 3.44
N GLU A 475 -1.15 57.51 2.96
CA GLU A 475 -1.27 58.93 3.32
C GLU A 475 -2.66 59.48 2.97
N LYS A 476 -3.24 59.07 1.82
CA LYS A 476 -4.59 59.45 1.39
C LYS A 476 -5.69 58.84 2.28
N LEU A 477 -5.51 57.61 2.77
CA LEU A 477 -6.48 56.94 3.65
C LEU A 477 -6.50 57.51 5.09
N GLY A 478 -5.50 58.33 5.44
CA GLY A 478 -5.46 59.12 6.67
C GLY A 478 -4.65 58.48 7.80
N GLU A 479 -4.69 59.12 8.98
CA GLU A 479 -3.77 58.85 10.10
C GLU A 479 -3.82 57.43 10.68
N ARG A 480 -4.91 56.68 10.39
CA ARG A 480 -5.02 55.26 10.79
C ARG A 480 -4.07 54.36 10.01
N PHE A 481 -3.57 54.79 8.84
CA PHE A 481 -2.71 54.00 7.96
C PHE A 481 -1.27 54.49 8.04
N LYS A 482 -0.36 53.63 8.50
CA LYS A 482 1.07 53.93 8.64
C LYS A 482 1.88 53.02 7.73
N PHE A 483 2.71 53.61 6.88
CA PHE A 483 3.51 52.89 5.91
C PHE A 483 4.99 52.85 6.31
N PHE A 484 5.61 51.68 6.16
CA PHE A 484 7.03 51.43 6.42
C PHE A 484 7.66 50.79 5.18
N HIS A 485 8.81 51.29 4.74
CA HIS A 485 9.64 50.62 3.73
C HIS A 485 10.99 50.30 4.36
N VAL A 486 11.36 49.02 4.39
CA VAL A 486 12.58 48.54 5.04
C VAL A 486 13.36 47.63 4.10
N ALA A 487 14.56 48.07 3.70
CA ALA A 487 15.46 47.32 2.84
C ALA A 487 16.93 47.63 3.22
N PRO A 488 17.76 46.66 3.67
CA PRO A 488 17.48 45.24 3.80
C PRO A 488 16.74 44.86 5.10
N LEU A 489 15.96 43.78 5.07
CA LEU A 489 15.34 43.16 6.23
C LEU A 489 15.40 41.61 6.13
N ALA A 490 15.84 40.95 7.20
CA ALA A 490 15.94 39.50 7.27
C ALA A 490 14.61 38.83 7.67
N GLY A 491 14.54 37.50 7.61
CA GLY A 491 13.39 36.75 8.15
C GLY A 491 12.12 36.75 7.29
N PHE A 492 12.17 37.26 6.05
CA PHE A 492 11.03 37.29 5.11
C PHE A 492 9.77 37.90 5.75
N LYS A 493 8.59 37.26 5.60
CA LYS A 493 7.33 37.72 6.20
C LYS A 493 7.39 37.75 7.73
N GLY A 494 7.94 36.72 8.37
CA GLY A 494 8.10 36.67 9.83
C GLY A 494 8.93 37.85 10.37
N GLY A 495 10.04 38.18 9.70
CA GLY A 495 10.89 39.33 10.05
C GLY A 495 10.19 40.67 9.84
N ALA A 496 9.41 40.82 8.75
CA ALA A 496 8.58 42.00 8.53
C ALA A 496 7.53 42.20 9.63
N LEU A 497 6.85 41.13 10.04
CA LEU A 497 5.87 41.19 11.11
C LEU A 497 6.55 41.44 12.48
N ASN A 498 7.71 40.84 12.74
CA ASN A 498 8.51 41.12 13.94
C ASN A 498 8.92 42.60 14.03
N TYR A 499 9.30 43.21 12.90
CA TYR A 499 9.62 44.63 12.83
C TYR A 499 8.42 45.51 13.25
N LEU A 500 7.19 45.12 12.90
CA LEU A 500 5.99 45.91 13.23
C LEU A 500 5.52 45.79 14.70
N ILE A 501 5.94 44.75 15.44
CA ILE A 501 5.49 44.54 16.83
C ILE A 501 5.79 45.77 17.73
N PRO A 502 7.02 46.32 17.76
CA PRO A 502 7.33 47.52 18.55
C PRO A 502 6.62 48.79 18.08
N HIS A 503 6.24 48.85 16.79
CA HIS A 503 5.54 50.00 16.18
C HIS A 503 4.02 49.99 16.41
N THR A 504 3.49 48.89 16.93
CA THR A 504 2.07 48.75 17.29
C THR A 504 1.68 49.72 18.42
N ALA A 505 0.53 50.38 18.29
CA ALA A 505 -0.01 51.31 19.27
C ALA A 505 -0.09 50.68 20.67
N LYS A 506 0.43 51.38 21.67
CA LYS A 506 0.66 50.85 23.03
C LYS A 506 -0.63 50.40 23.73
N ASP A 507 -1.76 51.00 23.35
CA ASP A 507 -3.12 50.71 23.80
C ASP A 507 -3.83 49.59 23.00
N ALA A 508 -3.21 49.05 21.95
CA ALA A 508 -3.74 47.89 21.23
C ALA A 508 -3.62 46.60 22.06
N GLU A 509 -4.70 45.83 22.17
CA GLU A 509 -4.68 44.50 22.83
C GLU A 509 -4.55 43.35 21.82
N VAL A 510 -4.92 43.59 20.56
CA VAL A 510 -4.97 42.57 19.50
C VAL A 510 -4.18 43.04 18.29
N ILE A 511 -3.38 42.14 17.73
CA ILE A 511 -2.70 42.31 16.45
C ILE A 511 -3.37 41.38 15.44
N ALA A 512 -3.95 41.94 14.38
CA ALA A 512 -4.48 41.20 13.26
C ALA A 512 -3.47 41.17 12.11
N VAL A 513 -3.38 40.08 11.37
CA VAL A 513 -2.50 39.96 10.19
C VAL A 513 -3.33 39.57 8.99
N ILE A 514 -3.11 40.29 7.90
CA ILE A 514 -3.76 40.06 6.61
C ILE A 514 -2.71 40.14 5.50
N ASP A 515 -2.75 39.19 4.56
CA ASP A 515 -1.88 39.22 3.39
C ASP A 515 -2.26 40.39 2.46
N SER A 516 -1.28 40.89 1.70
CA SER A 516 -1.44 42.08 0.85
C SER A 516 -2.44 41.90 -0.31
N ASP A 517 -2.89 40.68 -0.58
CA ASP A 517 -3.88 40.35 -1.62
C ASP A 517 -5.30 40.08 -1.10
N TYR A 518 -5.54 40.22 0.22
CA TYR A 518 -6.83 39.90 0.85
C TYR A 518 -7.75 41.11 1.02
N CYS A 519 -8.93 41.06 0.41
CA CYS A 519 -10.00 42.01 0.70
C CYS A 519 -10.94 41.45 1.77
N VAL A 520 -11.04 42.17 2.90
CA VAL A 520 -11.83 41.76 4.08
C VAL A 520 -13.28 42.23 4.03
N ASP A 521 -14.16 41.49 4.68
CA ASP A 521 -15.53 41.92 4.99
C ASP A 521 -15.49 42.97 6.11
N ARG A 522 -16.31 44.01 5.96
CA ARG A 522 -16.37 45.14 6.91
C ARG A 522 -16.61 44.70 8.35
N ASN A 523 -17.29 43.58 8.59
CA ASN A 523 -17.65 43.13 9.94
C ASN A 523 -16.62 42.18 10.56
N TRP A 524 -15.48 41.92 9.91
CA TRP A 524 -14.51 40.94 10.38
C TRP A 524 -14.06 41.19 11.82
N LEU A 525 -13.54 42.39 12.11
CA LEU A 525 -13.10 42.74 13.47
C LEU A 525 -14.27 42.75 14.46
N LYS A 526 -15.40 43.33 14.05
CA LYS A 526 -16.63 43.44 14.86
C LYS A 526 -17.11 42.08 15.37
N HIS A 527 -17.09 41.08 14.51
CA HIS A 527 -17.60 39.74 14.83
C HIS A 527 -16.58 38.87 15.57
N MET A 528 -15.28 39.02 15.28
CA MET A 528 -14.26 38.05 15.70
C MET A 528 -13.40 38.49 16.89
N VAL A 529 -13.10 39.79 17.02
CA VAL A 529 -12.37 40.33 18.18
C VAL A 529 -13.03 40.01 19.53
N PRO A 530 -14.37 39.96 19.67
CA PRO A 530 -15.01 39.75 20.98
C PRO A 530 -14.68 38.39 21.61
N HIS A 531 -14.21 37.40 20.84
CA HIS A 531 -13.76 36.12 21.37
C HIS A 531 -12.54 36.23 22.29
N PHE A 532 -11.76 37.32 22.20
CA PHE A 532 -10.70 37.65 23.16
C PHE A 532 -11.23 38.10 24.53
N ALA A 533 -12.54 38.17 24.75
CA ALA A 533 -13.07 38.33 26.11
C ALA A 533 -12.72 37.12 27.00
N ASP A 534 -12.50 35.93 26.41
CA ASP A 534 -11.93 34.79 27.13
C ASP A 534 -10.39 34.94 27.20
N PRO A 535 -9.79 35.12 28.40
CA PRO A 535 -8.35 35.31 28.56
C PRO A 535 -7.52 34.12 28.04
N LYS A 536 -8.10 32.92 27.92
CA LYS A 536 -7.40 31.75 27.37
C LYS A 536 -7.25 31.79 25.86
N ILE A 537 -8.15 32.48 25.15
CA ILE A 537 -8.08 32.59 23.69
C ILE A 537 -6.97 33.58 23.34
N ALA A 538 -5.88 33.07 22.75
CA ALA A 538 -4.73 33.85 22.33
C ALA A 538 -4.69 34.09 20.82
N VAL A 539 -5.35 33.23 20.04
CA VAL A 539 -5.45 33.32 18.59
C VAL A 539 -6.92 33.18 18.17
N VAL A 540 -7.37 34.02 17.25
CA VAL A 540 -8.66 33.88 16.55
C VAL A 540 -8.37 33.81 15.05
N GLN A 541 -8.71 32.68 14.43
CA GLN A 541 -8.45 32.39 13.03
C GLN A 541 -9.77 32.27 12.25
N SER A 542 -9.83 32.96 11.11
CA SER A 542 -10.87 32.78 10.08
C SER A 542 -10.31 31.95 8.91
N PRO A 543 -11.13 31.28 8.09
CA PRO A 543 -10.66 30.51 6.95
C PRO A 543 -9.97 31.43 5.94
N GLN A 544 -9.01 30.88 5.20
CA GLN A 544 -8.59 31.46 3.93
C GLN A 544 -9.66 31.15 2.88
N ASP A 545 -10.04 32.15 2.11
CA ASP A 545 -11.01 32.06 1.02
C ASP A 545 -10.52 32.92 -0.15
N TYR A 546 -11.09 32.72 -1.32
CA TYR A 546 -10.56 33.27 -2.57
C TYR A 546 -11.68 33.85 -3.45
N ARG A 547 -11.32 34.79 -4.33
CA ARG A 547 -12.28 35.52 -5.20
C ARG A 547 -12.11 35.27 -6.70
N ASP A 548 -11.03 34.60 -7.10
CA ASP A 548 -10.58 34.43 -8.48
C ASP A 548 -10.86 33.03 -9.06
N GLN A 549 -11.72 32.22 -8.42
CA GLN A 549 -12.07 30.87 -8.87
C GLN A 549 -12.75 30.80 -10.25
N HIS A 550 -13.29 31.91 -10.72
CA HIS A 550 -13.99 32.00 -12.02
C HIS A 550 -13.05 32.32 -13.18
N GLU A 551 -11.80 32.72 -12.92
CA GLU A 551 -10.86 33.14 -13.96
C GLU A 551 -10.32 31.99 -14.81
N SER A 552 -10.31 30.74 -14.31
CA SER A 552 -9.89 29.58 -15.09
C SER A 552 -10.39 28.27 -14.48
N ALA A 553 -10.43 27.21 -15.31
CA ALA A 553 -10.72 25.86 -14.83
C ALA A 553 -9.69 25.39 -13.79
N PHE A 554 -8.40 25.72 -13.99
CA PHE A 554 -7.34 25.43 -13.04
C PHE A 554 -7.62 26.06 -11.66
N LYS A 555 -7.93 27.36 -11.61
CA LYS A 555 -8.25 28.06 -10.36
C LYS A 555 -9.51 27.50 -9.69
N LYS A 556 -10.53 27.10 -10.48
CA LYS A 556 -11.72 26.41 -9.94
C LYS A 556 -11.36 25.10 -9.22
N LEU A 557 -10.44 24.32 -9.78
CA LEU A 557 -9.95 23.06 -9.20
C LEU A 557 -9.16 23.32 -7.90
N CYS A 558 -8.25 24.29 -7.92
CA CYS A 558 -7.50 24.73 -6.73
C CYS A 558 -8.44 25.21 -5.62
N TYR A 559 -9.44 26.02 -5.96
CA TYR A 559 -10.45 26.51 -5.02
C TYR A 559 -11.18 25.35 -4.34
N SER A 560 -11.60 24.37 -5.14
CA SER A 560 -12.28 23.19 -4.63
C SER A 560 -11.40 22.44 -3.63
N GLU A 561 -10.13 22.19 -3.95
CA GLU A 561 -9.18 21.52 -3.04
C GLU A 561 -8.99 22.27 -1.71
N TYR A 562 -8.85 23.61 -1.75
CA TYR A 562 -8.67 24.41 -0.54
C TYR A 562 -9.86 24.33 0.42
N LYS A 563 -11.09 24.30 -0.12
CA LYS A 563 -12.31 24.23 0.71
C LYS A 563 -12.30 23.04 1.66
N GLY A 564 -11.73 21.90 1.25
CA GLY A 564 -11.68 20.72 2.12
C GLY A 564 -10.88 20.96 3.39
N PHE A 565 -9.74 21.64 3.29
CA PHE A 565 -8.90 21.92 4.45
C PHE A 565 -9.58 22.87 5.43
N PHE A 566 -10.16 23.98 4.95
CA PHE A 566 -10.76 25.00 5.82
C PHE A 566 -12.13 24.58 6.39
N HIS A 567 -13.00 23.95 5.58
CA HIS A 567 -14.36 23.61 6.04
C HIS A 567 -14.48 22.22 6.69
N ILE A 568 -13.50 21.33 6.50
CA ILE A 568 -13.49 19.99 7.12
C ILE A 568 -12.32 19.87 8.10
N GLY A 569 -11.09 20.04 7.61
CA GLY A 569 -9.87 19.80 8.38
C GLY A 569 -9.75 20.70 9.60
N MET A 570 -9.86 22.02 9.39
CA MET A 570 -9.76 23.02 10.46
C MET A 570 -10.91 22.97 11.44
N VAL A 571 -12.13 22.75 10.98
CA VAL A 571 -13.29 22.54 11.85
C VAL A 571 -13.07 21.32 12.76
N THR A 572 -12.57 20.21 12.21
CA THR A 572 -12.31 18.99 12.99
C THR A 572 -11.17 19.19 14.00
N ARG A 573 -10.10 19.89 13.61
CA ARG A 573 -9.02 20.26 14.54
C ARG A 573 -9.44 21.25 15.62
N ASN A 574 -10.37 22.16 15.32
CA ASN A 574 -10.86 23.14 16.29
C ASN A 574 -11.57 22.47 17.46
N ASP A 575 -12.28 21.36 17.23
CA ASP A 575 -12.90 20.55 18.30
C ASP A 575 -11.89 20.09 19.37
N ARG A 576 -10.59 20.18 19.06
CA ARG A 576 -9.49 19.62 19.82
C ARG A 576 -8.45 20.67 20.21
N ASP A 577 -8.76 21.94 19.95
CA ASP A 577 -7.88 23.08 20.19
C ASP A 577 -6.50 22.92 19.54
N ALA A 578 -6.50 22.40 18.31
CA ALA A 578 -5.30 21.99 17.58
C ALA A 578 -5.28 22.55 16.15
N ILE A 579 -5.85 23.75 15.99
CA ILE A 579 -5.89 24.43 14.69
C ILE A 579 -4.47 24.78 14.25
N ILE A 580 -4.28 24.91 12.95
CA ILE A 580 -3.04 25.45 12.39
C ILE A 580 -3.33 26.92 12.08
N GLN A 581 -2.52 27.85 12.58
CA GLN A 581 -2.63 29.25 12.20
C GLN A 581 -2.12 29.42 10.76
N HIS A 582 -2.81 30.22 9.94
CA HIS A 582 -2.60 30.28 8.49
C HIS A 582 -1.92 31.56 7.99
N GLY A 583 -1.37 32.37 8.89
CA GLY A 583 -0.55 33.54 8.55
C GLY A 583 -1.30 34.74 7.98
N THR A 584 -2.58 34.59 7.64
CA THR A 584 -3.51 35.64 7.20
C THR A 584 -4.89 35.34 7.80
N MET A 585 -5.80 36.31 7.78
CA MET A 585 -7.12 36.20 8.41
C MET A 585 -7.03 35.76 9.88
N THR A 586 -5.95 36.18 10.55
CA THR A 586 -5.60 35.76 11.91
C THR A 586 -5.48 36.96 12.82
N MET A 587 -5.89 36.79 14.07
CA MET A 587 -5.73 37.77 15.14
C MET A 587 -5.05 37.11 16.32
N THR A 588 -4.10 37.80 16.93
CA THR A 588 -3.32 37.30 18.07
C THR A 588 -3.28 38.36 19.16
N ARG A 589 -3.34 37.96 20.42
CA ARG A 589 -3.12 38.91 21.53
C ARG A 589 -1.76 39.59 21.38
N ARG A 590 -1.71 40.91 21.52
CA ARG A 590 -0.47 41.69 21.48
C ARG A 590 0.55 41.16 22.50
N SER A 591 0.12 40.88 23.72
CA SER A 591 1.00 40.38 24.79
C SER A 591 1.67 39.06 24.42
N VAL A 592 0.92 38.14 23.82
CA VAL A 592 1.43 36.84 23.36
C VAL A 592 2.40 37.02 22.21
N LEU A 593 2.06 37.88 21.24
CA LEU A 593 2.94 38.12 20.10
C LEU A 593 4.23 38.85 20.50
N ALA A 594 4.17 39.74 21.49
CA ALA A 594 5.35 40.43 22.04
C ALA A 594 6.28 39.48 22.81
N GLU A 595 5.75 38.44 23.46
CA GLU A 595 6.56 37.42 24.14
C GLU A 595 7.16 36.42 23.15
N LEU A 596 6.34 35.93 22.22
CA LEU A 596 6.72 34.80 21.36
C LEU A 596 7.42 35.25 20.07
N GLY A 597 6.97 36.34 19.43
CA GLY A 597 7.40 36.73 18.09
C GLY A 597 7.11 35.67 17.01
N TRP A 598 7.36 36.02 15.75
CA TRP A 598 7.28 35.09 14.61
C TRP A 598 8.62 34.36 14.43
N ALA A 599 8.57 33.07 14.12
CA ALA A 599 9.77 32.25 13.95
C ALA A 599 10.45 32.48 12.59
N GLU A 600 11.52 33.28 12.56
CA GLU A 600 12.27 33.59 11.33
C GLU A 600 13.05 32.39 10.74
N TRP A 601 13.27 31.34 11.53
CA TRP A 601 13.96 30.12 11.08
C TRP A 601 13.04 29.16 10.31
N CYS A 602 11.73 29.30 10.46
CA CYS A 602 10.73 28.43 9.85
C CYS A 602 10.08 29.12 8.65
N ILE A 603 9.92 28.41 7.53
CA ILE A 603 9.21 28.95 6.36
C ILE A 603 7.68 29.00 6.55
N CYS A 604 7.18 28.36 7.60
CA CYS A 604 5.79 28.38 8.06
C CYS A 604 5.77 28.98 9.47
N GLU A 605 6.24 30.21 9.59
CA GLU A 605 6.32 30.97 10.83
C GLU A 605 4.97 31.09 11.56
N ASP A 606 3.89 31.01 10.80
CA ASP A 606 2.51 31.07 11.24
C ASP A 606 2.06 29.79 11.96
N ALA A 607 2.19 28.64 11.31
CA ALA A 607 1.87 27.35 11.89
C ALA A 607 2.74 27.06 13.13
N GLU A 608 4.00 27.52 13.11
CA GLU A 608 4.94 27.43 14.22
C GLU A 608 4.50 28.29 15.41
N LEU A 609 4.11 29.55 15.17
CA LEU A 609 3.58 30.43 16.23
C LEU A 609 2.34 29.81 16.88
N GLY A 610 1.41 29.32 16.07
CA GLY A 610 0.22 28.63 16.55
C GLY A 610 0.55 27.44 17.46
N LEU A 611 1.59 26.65 17.14
CA LEU A 611 2.04 25.57 18.00
C LEU A 611 2.59 26.08 19.34
N ARG A 612 3.47 27.10 19.32
CA ARG A 612 4.04 27.67 20.55
C ARG A 612 2.99 28.29 21.47
N VAL A 613 1.92 28.85 20.91
CA VAL A 613 0.76 29.30 21.69
C VAL A 613 0.17 28.14 22.50
N PHE A 614 -0.04 26.97 21.88
CA PHE A 614 -0.52 25.79 22.60
C PHE A 614 0.50 25.20 23.57
N GLU A 615 1.81 25.28 23.27
CA GLU A 615 2.86 24.84 24.20
C GLU A 615 2.86 25.64 25.51
N LYS A 616 2.35 26.88 25.48
CA LYS A 616 2.15 27.77 26.64
C LYS A 616 0.79 27.58 27.34
N GLY A 617 -0.01 26.59 26.94
CA GLY A 617 -1.32 26.31 27.54
C GLY A 617 -2.43 27.28 27.12
N LEU A 618 -2.14 28.16 26.16
CA LEU A 618 -3.13 29.07 25.58
C LEU A 618 -3.93 28.36 24.50
N SER A 619 -5.06 28.95 24.14
CA SER A 619 -6.08 28.33 23.30
C SER A 619 -6.32 29.16 22.03
N ALA A 620 -6.81 28.53 20.98
CA ALA A 620 -7.11 29.20 19.71
C ALA A 620 -8.55 28.94 19.27
N ALA A 621 -9.22 30.00 18.82
CA ALA A 621 -10.56 29.96 18.26
C ALA A 621 -10.49 29.90 16.73
N TYR A 622 -11.32 29.04 16.13
CA TYR A 622 -11.53 29.02 14.69
C TYR A 622 -13.00 29.21 14.36
N ALA A 623 -13.29 30.21 13.53
CA ALA A 623 -14.60 30.39 12.91
C ALA A 623 -14.62 29.76 11.53
N HIS A 624 -15.75 29.20 11.14
CA HIS A 624 -15.92 28.59 9.80
C HIS A 624 -16.40 29.59 8.73
N ASN A 625 -16.78 30.81 9.14
CA ASN A 625 -17.28 31.86 8.27
C ASN A 625 -16.12 32.59 7.58
N SER A 626 -16.23 32.77 6.25
CA SER A 626 -15.30 33.57 5.47
C SER A 626 -15.51 35.06 5.74
N TYR A 627 -14.41 35.76 6.05
CA TYR A 627 -14.36 37.20 6.31
C TYR A 627 -13.36 37.94 5.44
N GLY A 628 -12.72 37.25 4.51
CA GLY A 628 -11.78 37.89 3.59
C GLY A 628 -11.41 36.95 2.46
N LYS A 629 -11.17 37.52 1.29
CA LYS A 629 -10.91 36.78 0.06
C LYS A 629 -9.63 37.26 -0.59
N GLY A 630 -8.66 36.36 -0.72
CA GLY A 630 -7.39 36.57 -1.40
C GLY A 630 -7.38 36.06 -2.84
N LEU A 631 -6.17 35.91 -3.39
CA LEU A 631 -5.95 35.38 -4.74
C LEU A 631 -5.20 34.04 -4.71
N MET A 632 -5.65 33.09 -5.53
CA MET A 632 -5.00 31.80 -5.71
C MET A 632 -3.77 31.90 -6.62
N PRO A 633 -2.89 30.89 -6.61
CA PRO A 633 -1.82 30.78 -7.60
C PRO A 633 -2.37 30.79 -9.04
N ASP A 634 -1.70 31.51 -9.94
CA ASP A 634 -2.08 31.58 -11.36
C ASP A 634 -1.61 30.37 -12.17
N THR A 635 -0.49 29.74 -11.75
CA THR A 635 0.15 28.63 -12.47
C THR A 635 0.27 27.35 -11.64
N PHE A 636 0.40 26.20 -12.30
CA PHE A 636 0.62 24.93 -11.61
C PHE A 636 1.96 24.90 -10.88
N ILE A 637 3.04 25.43 -11.46
CA ILE A 637 4.33 25.52 -10.75
C ILE A 637 4.24 26.37 -9.47
N ASP A 638 3.43 27.42 -9.47
CA ASP A 638 3.20 28.28 -8.31
C ASP A 638 2.38 27.58 -7.23
N PHE A 639 1.37 26.79 -7.63
CA PHE A 639 0.64 25.90 -6.74
C PHE A 639 1.55 24.83 -6.11
N LYS A 640 2.45 24.23 -6.90
CA LYS A 640 3.47 23.28 -6.40
C LYS A 640 4.40 23.95 -5.39
N LYS A 641 4.96 25.13 -5.70
CA LYS A 641 5.86 25.86 -4.80
C LYS A 641 5.19 26.18 -3.47
N GLN A 642 3.94 26.64 -3.48
CA GLN A 642 3.20 26.93 -2.26
C GLN A 642 3.03 25.68 -1.40
N ARG A 643 2.55 24.58 -1.99
CA ARG A 643 2.37 23.32 -1.25
C ARG A 643 3.69 22.74 -0.76
N PHE A 644 4.75 22.87 -1.54
CA PHE A 644 6.10 22.44 -1.15
C PHE A 644 6.56 23.15 0.12
N ARG A 645 6.40 24.49 0.19
CA ARG A 645 6.76 25.27 1.39
C ARG A 645 6.02 24.79 2.63
N TRP A 646 4.71 24.54 2.51
CA TRP A 646 3.88 24.06 3.62
C TRP A 646 4.33 22.68 4.13
N ALA A 647 4.54 21.73 3.22
CA ALA A 647 4.98 20.39 3.58
C ALA A 647 6.39 20.40 4.18
N TYR A 648 7.30 21.20 3.62
CA TYR A 648 8.64 21.38 4.16
C TYR A 648 8.63 21.99 5.57
N GLY A 649 7.89 23.09 5.76
CA GLY A 649 7.76 23.79 7.04
C GLY A 649 7.16 22.90 8.12
N ALA A 650 6.17 22.05 7.80
CA ALA A 650 5.64 21.08 8.75
C ALA A 650 6.71 20.10 9.26
N ILE A 651 7.60 19.61 8.40
CA ILE A 651 8.71 18.75 8.83
C ILE A 651 9.73 19.51 9.67
N GLN A 652 10.02 20.77 9.33
CA GLN A 652 10.86 21.65 10.17
C GLN A 652 10.27 21.79 11.58
N ILE A 653 8.96 22.04 11.70
CA ILE A 653 8.25 22.16 12.98
C ILE A 653 8.32 20.84 13.75
N ILE A 654 8.02 19.69 13.10
CA ILE A 654 8.10 18.37 13.75
C ILE A 654 9.50 18.13 14.32
N LYS A 655 10.56 18.42 13.56
CA LYS A 655 11.95 18.22 13.99
C LYS A 655 12.30 19.09 15.18
N HIS A 656 11.98 20.38 15.12
CA HIS A 656 12.31 21.33 16.18
C HIS A 656 11.52 21.06 17.47
N HIS A 657 10.23 20.76 17.35
CA HIS A 657 9.32 20.53 18.47
C HIS A 657 9.13 19.04 18.82
N ALA A 658 10.02 18.15 18.37
CA ALA A 658 9.88 16.70 18.56
C ALA A 658 9.74 16.30 20.04
N GLY A 659 10.44 16.99 20.95
CA GLY A 659 10.34 16.77 22.39
C GLY A 659 8.93 17.06 22.93
N ALA A 660 8.31 18.16 22.51
CA ALA A 660 6.96 18.53 22.89
C ALA A 660 5.91 17.62 22.24
N LEU A 661 6.01 17.39 20.93
CA LEU A 661 5.03 16.60 20.17
C LEU A 661 5.06 15.10 20.50
N LEU A 662 6.24 14.49 20.64
CA LEU A 662 6.39 13.05 20.85
C LEU A 662 6.45 12.65 22.33
N ARG A 663 6.98 13.51 23.20
CA ARG A 663 7.17 13.19 24.63
C ARG A 663 6.41 14.11 25.58
N GLY A 664 5.85 15.24 25.12
CA GLY A 664 5.24 16.25 25.99
C GLY A 664 6.26 16.96 26.88
N LYS A 665 7.54 16.96 26.51
CA LYS A 665 8.61 17.50 27.36
C LYS A 665 8.59 19.03 27.29
N GLY A 666 8.46 19.69 28.46
CA GLY A 666 8.56 21.14 28.59
C GLY A 666 7.43 21.92 27.91
N SER A 667 6.25 21.31 27.79
CA SER A 667 5.12 21.85 27.02
C SER A 667 3.79 21.50 27.71
N GLU A 668 2.82 22.39 27.61
CA GLU A 668 1.44 22.19 28.10
C GLU A 668 0.51 21.54 27.06
N LEU A 669 1.06 21.05 25.95
CA LEU A 669 0.29 20.39 24.90
C LEU A 669 -0.49 19.17 25.43
N THR A 670 -1.79 19.18 25.18
CA THR A 670 -2.67 18.05 25.47
C THR A 670 -2.39 16.88 24.55
N ARG A 671 -2.78 15.66 24.96
CA ARG A 671 -2.69 14.46 24.11
C ARG A 671 -3.46 14.61 22.80
N GLY A 672 -4.61 15.29 22.83
CA GLY A 672 -5.41 15.59 21.65
C GLY A 672 -4.68 16.50 20.67
N GLN A 673 -4.10 17.60 21.15
CA GLN A 673 -3.31 18.50 20.31
C GLN A 673 -2.14 17.78 19.64
N ARG A 674 -1.36 17.02 20.42
CA ARG A 674 -0.23 16.23 19.92
C ARG A 674 -0.65 15.26 18.82
N TYR A 675 -1.77 14.55 19.03
CA TYR A 675 -2.34 13.67 18.01
C TYR A 675 -2.71 14.44 16.74
N HIS A 676 -3.45 15.54 16.82
CA HIS A 676 -3.88 16.25 15.61
C HIS A 676 -2.72 16.87 14.84
N PHE A 677 -1.70 17.41 15.50
CA PHE A 677 -0.48 17.89 14.82
C PHE A 677 0.23 16.75 14.08
N LEU A 678 0.50 15.62 14.75
CA LEU A 678 1.21 14.49 14.14
C LEU A 678 0.37 13.77 13.08
N ALA A 679 -0.86 13.37 13.42
CA ALA A 679 -1.77 12.66 12.52
C ALA A 679 -2.13 13.51 11.30
N GLY A 680 -2.31 14.83 11.48
CA GLY A 680 -2.63 15.73 10.39
C GLY A 680 -1.51 15.95 9.37
N TRP A 681 -0.25 15.66 9.74
CA TRP A 681 0.90 15.70 8.83
C TRP A 681 1.35 14.30 8.36
N LEU A 682 0.82 13.24 8.97
CA LEU A 682 1.13 11.86 8.60
C LEU A 682 0.81 11.53 7.13
N PRO A 683 -0.28 12.02 6.51
CA PRO A 683 -0.50 11.83 5.07
C PRO A 683 0.63 12.37 4.19
N TRP A 684 1.23 13.51 4.54
CA TRP A 684 2.37 14.05 3.80
C TRP A 684 3.62 13.17 3.97
N ILE A 685 3.85 12.64 5.18
CA ILE A 685 4.93 11.68 5.44
C ILE A 685 4.72 10.40 4.61
N ALA A 686 3.48 9.91 4.52
CA ALA A 686 3.14 8.76 3.70
C ALA A 686 3.42 8.99 2.21
N ASP A 687 3.12 10.19 1.68
CA ASP A 687 3.50 10.57 0.31
C ASP A 687 5.03 10.52 0.12
N GLY A 688 5.80 11.02 1.11
CA GLY A 688 7.26 10.91 1.13
C GLY A 688 7.77 9.47 1.06
N MET A 689 7.17 8.56 1.83
CA MET A 689 7.48 7.13 1.79
C MET A 689 7.08 6.48 0.46
N ASN A 690 6.01 6.96 -0.18
CA ASN A 690 5.51 6.42 -1.45
C ASN A 690 6.54 6.53 -2.58
N ILE A 691 7.43 7.53 -2.57
CA ILE A 691 8.53 7.60 -3.55
C ILE A 691 9.39 6.35 -3.53
N PHE A 692 9.76 5.83 -2.35
CA PHE A 692 10.57 4.61 -2.24
C PHE A 692 9.80 3.38 -2.74
N PHE A 693 8.48 3.32 -2.47
CA PHE A 693 7.63 2.26 -3.02
C PHE A 693 7.53 2.35 -4.55
N THR A 694 7.43 3.54 -5.14
CA THR A 694 7.42 3.73 -6.61
C THR A 694 8.74 3.28 -7.22
N VAL A 695 9.88 3.67 -6.64
CA VAL A 695 11.19 3.23 -7.12
C VAL A 695 11.34 1.71 -6.99
N GLY A 696 10.97 1.14 -5.84
CA GLY A 696 10.98 -0.31 -5.64
C GLY A 696 10.09 -1.06 -6.64
N ALA A 697 8.90 -0.55 -6.91
CA ALA A 697 7.97 -1.13 -7.87
C ALA A 697 8.51 -1.10 -9.31
N LEU A 698 9.14 0.01 -9.72
CA LEU A 698 9.80 0.12 -11.02
C LEU A 698 11.00 -0.82 -11.15
N LEU A 699 11.86 -0.90 -10.13
CA LEU A 699 13.00 -1.81 -10.13
C LEU A 699 12.57 -3.28 -10.18
N TRP A 700 11.55 -3.66 -9.39
CA TRP A 700 11.01 -5.01 -9.40
C TRP A 700 10.37 -5.34 -10.76
N SER A 701 9.61 -4.42 -11.33
CA SER A 701 9.01 -4.59 -12.65
C SER A 701 10.06 -4.71 -13.76
N ALA A 702 11.15 -3.94 -13.68
CA ALA A 702 12.28 -4.09 -14.58
C ALA A 702 12.93 -5.47 -14.44
N ALA A 703 13.12 -5.98 -13.21
CA ALA A 703 13.65 -7.32 -12.98
C ALA A 703 12.74 -8.42 -13.56
N MET A 704 11.42 -8.26 -13.43
CA MET A 704 10.43 -9.14 -14.07
C MET A 704 10.51 -9.11 -15.61
N ILE A 705 10.82 -7.95 -16.21
CA ILE A 705 10.96 -7.83 -17.66
C ILE A 705 12.29 -8.42 -18.15
N ILE A 706 13.39 -8.19 -17.42
CA ILE A 706 14.73 -8.61 -17.83
C ILE A 706 14.94 -10.12 -17.61
N VAL A 707 14.41 -10.68 -16.51
CA VAL A 707 14.59 -12.09 -16.16
C VAL A 707 13.24 -12.73 -15.80
N PRO A 708 12.30 -12.83 -16.77
CA PRO A 708 10.91 -13.23 -16.51
C PRO A 708 10.75 -14.63 -15.91
N HIS A 709 11.69 -15.53 -16.17
CA HIS A 709 11.66 -16.90 -15.64
C HIS A 709 12.20 -17.04 -14.20
N ARG A 710 12.82 -16.00 -13.64
CA ARG A 710 13.40 -16.04 -12.27
C ARG A 710 12.75 -15.10 -11.28
N VAL A 711 11.98 -14.10 -11.76
CA VAL A 711 11.41 -13.05 -10.90
C VAL A 711 9.89 -13.09 -10.98
N ASP A 712 9.27 -13.59 -9.92
CA ASP A 712 7.81 -13.61 -9.77
C ASP A 712 7.25 -12.21 -9.45
N PRO A 713 5.98 -11.94 -9.82
CA PRO A 713 5.28 -10.74 -9.36
C PRO A 713 5.18 -10.72 -7.82
N PRO A 714 5.14 -9.55 -7.18
CA PRO A 714 4.90 -9.47 -5.73
C PRO A 714 3.60 -10.18 -5.33
N LEU A 715 3.56 -10.73 -4.11
CA LEU A 715 2.36 -11.42 -3.61
C LEU A 715 1.18 -10.46 -3.52
N MET A 716 0.04 -10.84 -4.08
CA MET A 716 -1.19 -10.02 -4.07
C MET A 716 -1.58 -9.57 -2.67
N MET A 717 -1.33 -10.39 -1.64
CA MET A 717 -1.64 -10.05 -0.25
C MET A 717 -0.95 -8.77 0.25
N PHE A 718 0.19 -8.38 -0.34
CA PHE A 718 0.87 -7.12 -0.04
C PHE A 718 0.41 -5.95 -0.94
N ALA A 719 -0.18 -6.24 -2.10
CA ALA A 719 -0.70 -5.23 -3.03
C ALA A 719 -2.12 -4.76 -2.66
N ILE A 720 -2.93 -5.61 -2.01
CA ILE A 720 -4.31 -5.30 -1.62
C ILE A 720 -4.38 -4.11 -0.63
N PRO A 721 -3.61 -4.03 0.47
CA PRO A 721 -3.77 -2.96 1.45
C PRO A 721 -3.51 -1.55 0.89
N PRO A 722 -2.43 -1.28 0.12
CA PRO A 722 -2.22 0.04 -0.50
C PRO A 722 -3.36 0.43 -1.45
N LEU A 723 -3.86 -0.53 -2.24
CA LEU A 723 -4.96 -0.31 -3.16
C LEU A 723 -6.27 0.02 -2.43
N ALA A 724 -6.55 -0.72 -1.36
CA ALA A 724 -7.69 -0.46 -0.48
C ALA A 724 -7.61 0.92 0.17
N LEU A 725 -6.42 1.34 0.64
CA LEU A 725 -6.20 2.67 1.20
C LEU A 725 -6.43 3.76 0.14
N PHE A 726 -5.95 3.58 -1.09
CA PHE A 726 -6.17 4.52 -2.19
C PHE A 726 -7.66 4.74 -2.46
N PHE A 727 -8.41 3.66 -2.70
CA PHE A 727 -9.85 3.77 -2.96
C PHE A 727 -10.63 4.29 -1.75
N PHE A 728 -10.21 3.92 -0.54
CA PHE A 728 -10.78 4.48 0.69
C PHE A 728 -10.59 6.00 0.76
N LYS A 729 -9.38 6.51 0.48
CA LYS A 729 -9.09 7.95 0.45
C LYS A 729 -9.92 8.68 -0.59
N VAL A 730 -9.99 8.16 -1.82
CA VAL A 730 -10.82 8.74 -2.89
C VAL A 730 -12.29 8.78 -2.46
N GLY A 731 -12.82 7.65 -1.97
CA GLY A 731 -14.20 7.57 -1.47
C GLY A 731 -14.48 8.53 -0.31
N LYS A 732 -13.55 8.63 0.66
CA LYS A 732 -13.61 9.57 1.79
C LYS A 732 -13.69 11.01 1.30
N ILE A 733 -12.81 11.43 0.39
CA ILE A 733 -12.78 12.79 -0.15
C ILE A 733 -14.11 13.10 -0.84
N LEU A 734 -14.55 12.24 -1.78
CA LEU A 734 -15.81 12.44 -2.51
C LEU A 734 -17.01 12.54 -1.57
N PHE A 735 -17.07 11.70 -0.54
CA PHE A 735 -18.14 11.71 0.44
C PHE A 735 -18.12 12.96 1.33
N LEU A 736 -16.96 13.31 1.89
CA LEU A 736 -16.83 14.46 2.79
C LEU A 736 -17.12 15.78 2.08
N TYR A 737 -16.64 15.95 0.85
CA TYR A 737 -16.87 17.17 0.09
C TYR A 737 -18.36 17.42 -0.16
N ARG A 738 -19.10 16.37 -0.55
CA ARG A 738 -20.55 16.48 -0.72
C ARG A 738 -21.27 16.73 0.59
N ARG A 739 -20.85 16.05 1.67
CA ARG A 739 -21.59 16.04 2.95
C ARG A 739 -21.31 17.26 3.82
N ALA A 740 -20.06 17.73 3.85
CA ALA A 740 -19.57 18.74 4.78
C ALA A 740 -19.29 20.09 4.11
N VAL A 741 -18.85 20.10 2.85
CA VAL A 741 -18.61 21.34 2.08
C VAL A 741 -19.83 21.74 1.26
N GLY A 742 -20.70 20.80 0.92
CA GLY A 742 -21.94 21.06 0.16
C GLY A 742 -21.72 21.25 -1.34
N VAL A 743 -20.61 20.75 -1.89
CA VAL A 743 -20.32 20.80 -3.34
C VAL A 743 -20.90 19.58 -4.06
N ASP A 744 -21.07 19.68 -5.37
CA ASP A 744 -21.53 18.56 -6.20
C ASP A 744 -20.43 17.48 -6.38
N LEU A 745 -20.76 16.38 -7.07
CA LEU A 745 -19.80 15.30 -7.29
C LEU A 745 -18.66 15.70 -8.24
N LYS A 746 -18.92 16.62 -9.18
CA LYS A 746 -17.93 17.06 -10.16
C LYS A 746 -16.85 17.90 -9.49
N ASP A 747 -17.26 18.84 -8.64
CA ASP A 747 -16.37 19.70 -7.87
C ASP A 747 -15.63 18.88 -6.78
N ALA A 748 -16.25 17.85 -6.22
CA ALA A 748 -15.56 16.90 -5.33
C ALA A 748 -14.46 16.09 -6.06
N PHE A 749 -14.73 15.65 -7.29
CA PHE A 749 -13.73 14.96 -8.11
C PHE A 749 -12.60 15.91 -8.54
N ALA A 750 -12.94 17.15 -8.91
CA ALA A 750 -12.00 18.22 -9.21
C ALA A 750 -11.05 18.49 -8.03
N ALA A 751 -11.56 18.54 -6.81
CA ALA A 751 -10.74 18.68 -5.60
C ALA A 751 -9.81 17.47 -5.39
N ALA A 752 -10.32 16.25 -5.56
CA ALA A 752 -9.51 15.03 -5.45
C ALA A 752 -8.38 15.02 -6.48
N LEU A 753 -8.66 15.43 -7.73
CA LEU A 753 -7.67 15.53 -8.80
C LEU A 753 -6.59 16.56 -8.47
N ALA A 754 -6.97 17.77 -8.05
CA ALA A 754 -6.04 18.84 -7.69
C ALA A 754 -5.16 18.47 -6.48
N GLY A 755 -5.73 17.80 -5.47
CA GLY A 755 -4.97 17.30 -4.32
C GLY A 755 -3.98 16.19 -4.72
N LEU A 756 -4.41 15.24 -5.55
CA LEU A 756 -3.59 14.12 -6.01
C LEU A 756 -2.41 14.61 -6.88
N ALA A 757 -2.62 15.65 -7.68
CA ALA A 757 -1.59 16.28 -8.51
C ALA A 757 -0.38 16.81 -7.71
N LEU A 758 -0.56 17.08 -6.41
CA LEU A 758 0.49 17.61 -5.54
C LEU A 758 1.30 16.53 -4.82
N SER A 759 0.89 15.25 -4.85
CA SER A 759 1.50 14.18 -4.05
C SER A 759 3.01 14.06 -4.28
N HIS A 760 3.50 14.08 -5.53
CA HIS A 760 4.95 14.02 -5.80
C HIS A 760 5.70 15.24 -5.24
N THR A 761 5.10 16.42 -5.32
CA THR A 761 5.70 17.65 -4.80
C THR A 761 5.78 17.64 -3.27
N ILE A 762 4.70 17.20 -2.61
CA ILE A 762 4.65 17.01 -1.16
C ILE A 762 5.68 15.97 -0.72
N ALA A 763 5.75 14.84 -1.44
CA ALA A 763 6.69 13.77 -1.14
C ALA A 763 8.14 14.27 -1.18
N LYS A 764 8.52 15.02 -2.22
CA LYS A 764 9.84 15.67 -2.28
C LYS A 764 10.05 16.63 -1.11
N ALA A 765 9.10 17.51 -0.83
CA ALA A 765 9.21 18.49 0.25
C ALA A 765 9.49 17.83 1.61
N VAL A 766 8.79 16.72 1.89
CA VAL A 766 8.97 15.95 3.11
C VAL A 766 10.37 15.34 3.19
N LEU A 767 10.82 14.68 2.11
CA LEU A 767 12.17 14.09 2.06
C LEU A 767 13.24 15.17 2.27
N TYR A 768 13.15 16.29 1.56
CA TYR A 768 14.06 17.43 1.78
C TYR A 768 14.00 17.95 3.21
N GLY A 769 12.81 18.06 3.81
CA GLY A 769 12.63 18.55 5.18
C GLY A 769 13.30 17.66 6.24
N PHE A 770 13.37 16.35 6.02
CA PHE A 770 14.09 15.45 6.91
C PHE A 770 15.61 15.70 6.89
N PHE A 771 16.19 15.91 5.71
CA PHE A 771 17.65 16.01 5.54
C PHE A 771 18.21 17.44 5.54
N THR A 772 17.36 18.46 5.43
CA THR A 772 17.80 19.88 5.43
C THR A 772 17.15 20.65 6.57
N SER A 773 17.73 21.81 6.91
CA SER A 773 17.27 22.67 8.01
C SER A 773 16.90 24.07 7.56
N SER A 774 17.31 24.50 6.37
CA SER A 774 16.96 25.77 5.77
C SER A 774 16.93 25.64 4.24
N MET A 775 16.05 26.41 3.60
CA MET A 775 16.00 26.55 2.15
C MET A 775 15.69 28.00 1.78
N PRO A 776 16.18 28.52 0.63
CA PRO A 776 15.79 29.83 0.14
C PRO A 776 14.28 29.91 -0.11
N PHE A 777 13.67 31.04 0.23
CA PHE A 777 12.25 31.27 -0.05
C PHE A 777 12.03 31.45 -1.56
N PHE A 778 11.28 30.55 -2.18
CA PHE A 778 10.88 30.68 -3.58
C PHE A 778 9.57 31.47 -3.70
N ARG A 779 9.59 32.52 -4.53
CA ARG A 779 8.45 33.41 -4.73
C ARG A 779 7.37 32.79 -5.60
N THR A 780 6.15 33.25 -5.35
CA THR A 780 4.95 32.96 -6.14
C THR A 780 4.48 34.28 -6.77
N PRO A 781 4.80 34.55 -8.04
CA PRO A 781 4.32 35.75 -8.72
C PRO A 781 2.78 35.83 -8.67
N LYS A 782 2.25 37.06 -8.60
CA LYS A 782 0.80 37.35 -8.66
C LYS A 782 0.51 37.99 -10.02
N ASN A 783 -0.59 37.61 -10.66
CA ASN A 783 -0.97 37.98 -12.02
C ASN A 783 -0.01 37.46 -13.10
N ALA A 784 0.38 36.19 -13.02
CA ALA A 784 1.16 35.57 -14.10
C ALA A 784 0.28 35.29 -15.35
N ASP A 785 0.85 35.47 -16.54
CA ASP A 785 0.20 35.13 -17.81
C ASP A 785 0.08 33.61 -18.01
N SER A 786 -0.90 33.17 -18.80
CA SER A 786 -0.99 31.78 -19.24
C SER A 786 0.17 31.46 -20.19
N HIS A 787 0.90 30.38 -19.92
CA HIS A 787 2.04 29.95 -20.74
C HIS A 787 1.63 28.86 -21.74
N GLY A 788 2.39 28.69 -22.83
CA GLY A 788 2.10 27.69 -23.86
C GLY A 788 2.25 26.23 -23.40
N LEU A 789 1.69 25.30 -24.18
CA LEU A 789 1.63 23.86 -23.89
C LEU A 789 2.99 23.22 -23.51
N LEU A 790 4.08 23.63 -24.18
CA LEU A 790 5.42 23.10 -23.90
C LEU A 790 5.94 23.48 -22.51
N VAL A 791 5.59 24.67 -22.02
CA VAL A 791 5.95 25.12 -20.67
C VAL A 791 5.18 24.30 -19.63
N ALA A 792 3.89 24.03 -19.88
CA ALA A 792 3.06 23.18 -19.03
C ALA A 792 3.64 21.77 -18.84
N ILE A 793 4.08 21.15 -19.95
CA ILE A 793 4.73 19.84 -19.91
C ILE A 793 6.05 19.92 -19.13
N ALA A 794 6.81 21.00 -19.30
CA ALA A 794 8.06 21.20 -18.56
C ALA A 794 7.82 21.35 -17.03
N GLU A 795 6.73 21.99 -16.60
CA GLU A 795 6.36 22.13 -15.18
C GLU A 795 6.03 20.77 -14.50
N ALA A 796 5.51 19.82 -15.27
CA ALA A 796 5.18 18.46 -14.84
C ALA A 796 6.16 17.39 -15.34
N ARG A 797 7.38 17.77 -15.75
CA ARG A 797 8.33 16.86 -16.43
C ARG A 797 8.70 15.62 -15.62
N GLU A 798 8.89 15.77 -14.31
CA GLU A 798 9.28 14.67 -13.43
C GLU A 798 8.11 13.70 -13.26
N GLU A 799 6.92 14.25 -13.04
CA GLU A 799 5.70 13.49 -12.91
C GLU A 799 5.39 12.74 -14.22
N LEU A 800 5.47 13.41 -15.37
CA LEU A 800 5.29 12.79 -16.69
C LEU A 800 6.30 11.65 -16.91
N PHE A 801 7.57 11.85 -16.58
CA PHE A 801 8.58 10.80 -16.72
C PHE A 801 8.25 9.57 -15.87
N ILE A 802 7.89 9.75 -14.59
CA ILE A 802 7.54 8.64 -13.70
C ILE A 802 6.26 7.94 -14.17
N MET A 803 5.25 8.69 -14.63
CA MET A 803 4.02 8.14 -15.22
C MET A 803 4.33 7.22 -16.40
N LEU A 804 5.16 7.70 -17.34
CA LEU A 804 5.57 6.92 -18.51
C LEU A 804 6.39 5.69 -18.14
N MET A 805 7.25 5.77 -17.11
CA MET A 805 7.98 4.61 -16.59
C MET A 805 7.03 3.56 -16.00
N LEU A 806 6.01 3.98 -15.23
CA LEU A 806 5.02 3.07 -14.67
C LEU A 806 4.15 2.42 -15.75
N TRP A 807 3.69 3.19 -16.73
CA TRP A 807 2.93 2.67 -17.87
C TRP A 807 3.79 1.76 -18.75
N GLY A 808 5.05 2.13 -18.99
CA GLY A 808 6.02 1.33 -19.73
C GLY A 808 6.33 0.02 -19.02
N ALA A 809 6.46 0.02 -17.69
CA ALA A 809 6.63 -1.18 -16.89
C ALA A 809 5.40 -2.10 -16.97
N ALA A 810 4.19 -1.54 -16.83
CA ALA A 810 2.94 -2.28 -16.95
C ALA A 810 2.79 -2.93 -18.35
N LEU A 811 3.06 -2.16 -19.41
CA LEU A 811 3.02 -2.64 -20.79
C LEU A 811 4.12 -3.67 -21.05
N GLY A 812 5.34 -3.44 -20.57
CA GLY A 812 6.47 -4.35 -20.72
C GLY A 812 6.21 -5.71 -20.08
N ILE A 813 5.65 -5.73 -18.88
CA ILE A 813 5.21 -6.98 -18.22
C ILE A 813 4.16 -7.70 -19.06
N TYR A 814 3.15 -6.98 -19.54
CA TYR A 814 2.10 -7.57 -20.39
C TYR A 814 2.68 -8.18 -21.69
N LEU A 815 3.61 -7.49 -22.34
CA LEU A 815 4.21 -7.95 -23.59
C LEU A 815 5.18 -9.14 -23.39
N VAL A 816 5.92 -9.19 -22.28
CA VAL A 816 6.92 -10.24 -22.02
C VAL A 816 6.30 -11.49 -21.39
N GLN A 817 5.36 -11.32 -20.45
CA GLN A 817 4.84 -12.44 -19.65
C GLN A 817 3.32 -12.64 -19.77
N GLY A 818 2.58 -11.71 -20.37
CA GLY A 818 1.11 -11.72 -20.36
C GLY A 818 0.53 -11.48 -18.95
N LEU A 819 -0.70 -11.95 -18.72
CA LEU A 819 -1.40 -11.84 -17.42
C LEU A 819 -1.97 -13.19 -16.95
N PRO A 820 -1.14 -14.25 -16.82
CA PRO A 820 -1.62 -15.61 -16.57
C PRO A 820 -2.12 -15.83 -15.12
N SER A 821 -1.74 -14.97 -14.18
CA SER A 821 -2.06 -15.11 -12.76
C SER A 821 -2.77 -13.88 -12.17
N SER A 822 -3.44 -14.07 -11.03
CA SER A 822 -4.07 -12.98 -10.27
C SER A 822 -3.02 -12.02 -9.70
N ASP A 823 -1.90 -12.53 -9.21
CA ASP A 823 -0.78 -11.70 -8.72
C ASP A 823 -0.28 -10.75 -9.81
N MET A 824 -0.11 -11.25 -11.04
CA MET A 824 0.34 -10.43 -12.17
C MET A 824 -0.68 -9.33 -12.50
N ARG A 825 -1.97 -9.68 -12.57
CA ARG A 825 -3.05 -8.71 -12.81
C ARG A 825 -3.12 -7.63 -11.74
N PHE A 826 -2.96 -8.02 -10.46
CA PHE A 826 -2.94 -7.06 -9.35
C PHE A 826 -1.70 -6.18 -9.38
N TRP A 827 -0.54 -6.72 -9.72
CA TRP A 827 0.69 -5.93 -9.84
C TRP A 827 0.57 -4.88 -10.96
N VAL A 828 0.09 -5.28 -12.15
CA VAL A 828 -0.16 -4.32 -13.25
C VAL A 828 -1.19 -3.27 -12.84
N ALA A 829 -2.29 -3.66 -12.20
CA ALA A 829 -3.29 -2.71 -11.70
C ALA A 829 -2.69 -1.74 -10.66
N MET A 830 -1.80 -2.22 -9.79
CA MET A 830 -1.12 -1.40 -8.80
C MET A 830 -0.20 -0.36 -9.45
N LEU A 831 0.58 -0.73 -10.48
CA LEU A 831 1.41 0.22 -11.25
C LEU A 831 0.56 1.30 -11.91
N LEU A 832 -0.59 0.92 -12.49
CA LEU A 832 -1.52 1.87 -13.11
C LEU A 832 -2.16 2.80 -12.08
N VAL A 833 -2.57 2.31 -10.91
CA VAL A 833 -3.09 3.15 -9.83
C VAL A 833 -2.01 4.08 -9.27
N GLN A 834 -0.79 3.59 -9.11
CA GLN A 834 0.35 4.39 -8.68
C GLN A 834 0.72 5.48 -9.69
N SER A 835 0.33 5.34 -10.96
CA SER A 835 0.52 6.36 -11.99
C SER A 835 -0.44 7.56 -11.87
N LEU A 836 -1.58 7.41 -11.16
CA LEU A 836 -2.65 8.40 -11.13
C LEU A 836 -2.26 9.77 -10.54
N PRO A 837 -1.43 9.87 -9.47
CA PRO A 837 -0.96 11.18 -9.00
C PRO A 837 -0.13 11.93 -10.03
N TYR A 838 0.66 11.20 -10.80
CA TYR A 838 1.50 11.78 -11.85
C TYR A 838 0.67 12.21 -13.06
N LEU A 839 -0.34 11.40 -13.43
CA LEU A 839 -1.33 11.80 -14.44
C LEU A 839 -2.11 13.04 -13.99
N ALA A 840 -2.53 13.10 -12.73
CA ALA A 840 -3.22 14.26 -12.17
C ALA A 840 -2.36 15.53 -12.24
N ALA A 841 -1.05 15.42 -11.97
CA ALA A 841 -0.11 16.52 -12.11
C ALA A 841 -0.01 17.02 -13.55
N LEU A 842 0.07 16.12 -14.53
CA LEU A 842 0.05 16.47 -15.94
C LEU A 842 -1.26 17.19 -16.31
N VAL A 843 -2.40 16.67 -15.89
CA VAL A 843 -3.71 17.28 -16.17
C VAL A 843 -3.79 18.69 -15.56
N MET A 844 -3.35 18.89 -14.32
CA MET A 844 -3.34 20.22 -13.68
C MET A 844 -2.40 21.19 -14.40
N ALA A 845 -1.23 20.73 -14.86
CA ALA A 845 -0.31 21.54 -15.65
C ALA A 845 -0.95 21.97 -16.97
N LEU A 846 -1.59 21.04 -17.69
CA LEU A 846 -2.30 21.34 -18.93
C LEU A 846 -3.45 22.33 -18.71
N LEU A 847 -4.25 22.14 -17.66
CA LEU A 847 -5.34 23.07 -17.31
C LEU A 847 -4.82 24.47 -16.98
N SER A 848 -3.66 24.56 -16.32
CA SER A 848 -3.00 25.83 -16.01
C SER A 848 -2.52 26.59 -17.25
N SER A 849 -2.34 25.91 -18.38
CA SER A 849 -1.86 26.48 -19.65
C SER A 849 -2.97 26.95 -20.58
N LEU A 850 -4.23 26.60 -20.26
CA LEU A 850 -5.37 27.02 -21.07
C LEU A 850 -5.56 28.55 -20.97
N PRO A 851 -5.93 29.22 -22.07
CA PRO A 851 -6.21 30.64 -22.05
C PRO A 851 -7.36 30.95 -21.09
N LYS A 852 -7.26 32.10 -20.41
CA LYS A 852 -8.36 32.61 -19.57
C LYS A 852 -9.62 32.75 -20.43
N PRO A 853 -10.82 32.42 -19.92
CA PRO A 853 -12.07 32.72 -20.62
C PRO A 853 -12.09 34.20 -20.97
N ALA A 854 -12.47 34.56 -22.20
CA ALA A 854 -12.61 35.97 -22.57
C ALA A 854 -13.58 36.65 -21.59
N ASP A 855 -13.17 37.77 -21.01
CA ASP A 855 -14.01 38.57 -20.12
C ASP A 855 -15.33 38.85 -20.82
N LYS A 856 -16.43 38.28 -20.30
CA LYS A 856 -17.76 38.82 -20.56
C LYS A 856 -17.83 40.13 -19.80
N VAL A 857 -17.31 41.18 -20.42
CA VAL A 857 -17.46 42.57 -19.97
C VAL A 857 -18.96 42.84 -19.76
N SER A 858 -19.35 43.03 -18.51
CA SER A 858 -20.37 43.98 -18.04
C SER A 858 -21.59 44.22 -18.95
N GLU A 859 -22.66 43.45 -18.74
CA GLU A 859 -24.04 43.89 -19.07
C GLU A 859 -25.04 43.71 -17.90
N ALA A 860 -24.59 43.31 -16.71
CA ALA A 860 -25.47 43.03 -15.58
C ALA A 860 -25.12 43.83 -14.32
N GLN A 861 -24.86 45.14 -14.45
CA GLN A 861 -24.90 46.09 -13.34
C GLN A 861 -25.42 47.47 -13.80
N VAL A 862 -26.59 47.49 -14.45
CA VAL A 862 -27.49 48.65 -14.45
C VAL A 862 -28.92 48.11 -14.39
N VAL A 863 -29.40 47.77 -13.19
CA VAL A 863 -30.79 47.98 -12.69
C VAL A 863 -30.72 47.99 -11.17
#